data_AF-A0A2J7PCY9-F1
#
_entry.id   AF-A0A2J7PCY9-F1
#
_cell.length_a   1.000
_cell.length_b   1.000
_cell.length_c   1.000
_cell.angle_alpha   90.00
_cell.angle_beta   90.00
_cell.angle_gamma   90.00
#
_symmetry.space_group_name_H-M   'P 1'
#
loop_
_entity.id
_entity.type
_entity.pdbx_description
1 polymer ?
#
loop_
_entity_poly.entity_id
_entity_poly.type
_entity_poly.pdbx_seq_one_letter_code
_entity_poly.pdbx_strand_id
1 'polypeptide(L)'
;MRFVDTMSLHVCVSGVTSYQRALLKSSVANADELDVEANKEDEEWRNYSSLNSLSEVHKLYCGTALDKMTRDVFINGTLEDVVRQFQTVMQYCAADVIATHNIIRELLPLFLSRFPHPVSLAGMLELSTAYLPINSNWNRYLTDAQQTFDDLDSEARFLLARRADEACQMLHENRYREDLWMWDQDWSTQELKLKKSVIKGNKEIDSNKQSSQNSHDRVQELNGNENSRRNTSRNSRNLQDMHTSNEIGGNSPNHYIDKDSLNEIEKLSDKFDYLTETKKLLPAKMPHLPGYPTWYKKLCPKSSAPDWAPGPQLISTSMQITPKLLCLTWESYPLHYVRGHGWGFLVPYRTSIDNVSDTSPQFPLKKLLEKFPIPGESRLIAGANESEAALLNLRQAVEANVSARAFNKIRRRDEIPNWYRGTGVWCSVDVGDCCWFLKLPHKDGSSHRVGNPLAKDFLNKFSENVLAGADAGAEKVLAIGRMLSYWRNNRDRIEQQLVVWLGMRDLPRSLHELDTEFGAIIPQVVVCGTLTRRAVEPTWMTASNAHKERIGSELRAMVQAPPGYSIVGADVDSQELWIASVIGDAHFAKMHGATPFGWMTLSGRKADGTDMHSVTAKAVGISRDHAKVINYARIYGAGQQFAERLLKQFNPAMSDNEAKGKASKMFTLTKGKRKFRLKESYCDIFEDRVYTMTEALKLSAKHGVILEEMFENPQWTGGTESAMFNCLEEIANSKEPVTPFLGGRLSRALEPKDGVDDRYLPTRVNWVVQSGAVDFLHLMLVSMRWLLDTRTRFCISFHDEVRYLVPDEQKYQAALALHVTNLLVRAFFARQLGLYDLPQSVAFFASVEVDTVLRKEAHQDCCTPSNPHGLSRGYGIPQGESLDIYQALHKAGGGLKVANERLKKRPADITEV
;
A
#
# COMPACT_ATOMS: atom_id res chain seq x y z
N MET A 1 9.71 -15.51 -30.48
CA MET A 1 10.07 -16.44 -29.39
C MET A 1 9.08 -16.25 -28.26
N ARG A 2 8.83 -17.28 -27.45
CA ARG A 2 7.97 -17.24 -26.26
C ARG A 2 8.74 -17.84 -25.10
N PHE A 3 8.47 -17.39 -23.89
CA PHE A 3 9.24 -17.78 -22.72
C PHE A 3 8.30 -18.17 -21.58
N VAL A 4 8.77 -19.00 -20.67
CA VAL A 4 8.09 -19.30 -19.40
C VAL A 4 9.17 -19.32 -18.34
N ASP A 5 8.96 -18.58 -17.26
CA ASP A 5 9.89 -18.55 -16.15
C ASP A 5 9.64 -19.71 -15.17
N THR A 6 10.72 -20.20 -14.58
CA THR A 6 10.71 -21.33 -13.64
C THR A 6 9.96 -21.00 -12.37
N MET A 7 10.01 -19.74 -11.95
CA MET A 7 9.37 -19.26 -10.73
C MET A 7 7.84 -19.33 -10.86
N SER A 8 7.26 -18.92 -11.98
CA SER A 8 5.82 -19.02 -12.26
C SER A 8 5.34 -20.47 -12.16
N LEU A 9 6.07 -21.42 -12.77
CA LEU A 9 5.73 -22.84 -12.68
C LEU A 9 5.80 -23.34 -11.23
N HIS A 10 6.83 -22.93 -10.47
CA HIS A 10 7.00 -23.35 -9.09
C HIS A 10 5.89 -22.79 -8.20
N VAL A 11 5.52 -21.51 -8.37
CA VAL A 11 4.44 -20.87 -7.62
C VAL A 11 3.09 -21.54 -7.89
N CYS A 12 2.81 -21.98 -9.12
CA CYS A 12 1.60 -22.74 -9.44
C CYS A 12 1.54 -24.10 -8.73
N VAL A 13 2.65 -24.84 -8.74
CA VAL A 13 2.68 -26.23 -8.26
C VAL A 13 2.89 -26.34 -6.75
N SER A 14 3.74 -25.48 -6.21
CA SER A 14 4.27 -25.54 -4.84
C SER A 14 4.32 -24.18 -4.16
N GLY A 15 3.54 -23.20 -4.61
CA GLY A 15 3.46 -21.90 -3.97
C GLY A 15 2.89 -21.96 -2.55
N VAL A 16 3.35 -21.04 -1.70
CA VAL A 16 2.87 -20.83 -0.32
C VAL A 16 1.99 -19.59 -0.19
N THR A 17 1.13 -19.57 0.82
CA THR A 17 0.41 -18.38 1.26
C THR A 17 1.34 -17.35 1.94
N SER A 18 0.86 -16.11 2.11
CA SER A 18 1.59 -15.07 2.85
C SER A 18 1.88 -15.46 4.32
N TYR A 19 0.92 -16.13 4.96
CA TYR A 19 1.07 -16.65 6.32
C TYR A 19 2.10 -17.79 6.39
N GLN A 20 2.00 -18.80 5.51
CA GLN A 20 2.99 -19.88 5.41
C GLN A 20 4.40 -19.34 5.07
N ARG A 21 4.49 -18.31 4.21
CA ARG A 21 5.73 -17.61 3.91
C ARG A 21 6.33 -16.93 5.14
N ALA A 22 5.50 -16.34 6.00
CA ALA A 22 5.95 -15.73 7.25
C ALA A 22 6.50 -16.80 8.23
N LEU A 23 5.81 -17.94 8.35
CA LEU A 23 6.26 -19.09 9.15
C LEU A 23 7.60 -19.67 8.64
N LEU A 24 7.75 -19.81 7.32
CA LEU A 24 9.01 -20.25 6.72
C LEU A 24 10.14 -19.26 7.03
N LYS A 25 9.90 -17.96 6.88
CA LYS A 25 10.91 -16.92 7.20
C LYS A 25 11.30 -16.90 8.67
N SER A 26 10.36 -17.04 9.60
CA SER A 26 10.67 -17.10 11.03
C SER A 26 11.47 -18.35 11.39
N SER A 27 11.16 -19.49 10.75
CA SER A 27 11.92 -20.72 10.96
C SER A 27 13.35 -20.65 10.41
N VAL A 28 13.56 -19.94 9.29
CA VAL A 28 14.90 -19.72 8.71
C VAL A 28 15.72 -18.74 9.56
N ALA A 29 15.08 -17.76 10.20
CA ALA A 29 15.74 -16.78 11.05
C ALA A 29 16.17 -17.33 12.43
N ASN A 30 15.40 -18.29 12.98
CA ASN A 30 15.62 -18.86 14.31
C ASN A 30 16.15 -20.31 14.23
N ALA A 31 17.13 -20.58 13.36
CA ALA A 31 17.70 -21.92 13.22
C ALA A 31 18.51 -22.38 14.45
N ASP A 32 18.90 -21.47 15.35
CA ASP A 32 19.79 -21.75 16.50
C ASP A 32 19.07 -21.90 17.86
N GLU A 33 17.78 -21.60 17.98
CA GLU A 33 17.00 -21.83 19.21
C GLU A 33 15.60 -22.31 18.85
N LEU A 34 15.40 -23.63 18.82
CA LEU A 34 14.08 -24.24 18.64
C LEU A 34 13.53 -24.70 19.98
N ASP A 35 12.62 -23.88 20.52
CA ASP A 35 11.61 -24.35 21.46
C ASP A 35 10.66 -25.29 20.71
N VAL A 36 10.59 -26.53 21.19
CA VAL A 36 9.93 -27.67 20.56
C VAL A 36 8.43 -27.62 20.88
N GLU A 37 7.67 -26.83 20.13
CA GLU A 37 6.20 -26.91 20.13
C GLU A 37 5.56 -26.41 18.82
N ALA A 38 6.23 -26.65 17.68
CA ALA A 38 5.59 -26.50 16.36
C ALA A 38 4.64 -27.68 16.12
N ASN A 39 3.36 -27.39 15.85
CA ASN A 39 2.35 -28.39 15.50
C ASN A 39 2.86 -29.31 14.37
N LYS A 40 2.73 -30.64 14.52
CA LYS A 40 3.11 -31.66 13.52
C LYS A 40 2.59 -31.35 12.10
N GLU A 41 1.46 -30.65 12.00
CA GLU A 41 0.87 -30.18 10.74
C GLU A 41 1.78 -29.24 9.95
N ASP A 42 2.59 -28.42 10.63
CA ASP A 42 3.48 -27.45 10.01
C ASP A 42 4.74 -28.08 9.42
N GLU A 43 5.09 -29.31 9.79
CA GLU A 43 6.24 -30.02 9.24
C GLU A 43 5.93 -30.70 7.89
N GLU A 44 4.69 -31.16 7.68
CA GLU A 44 4.37 -31.97 6.50
C GLU A 44 4.24 -31.16 5.20
N TRP A 45 3.61 -29.97 5.21
CA TRP A 45 3.49 -29.16 3.99
C TRP A 45 4.81 -28.51 3.58
N ARG A 46 5.77 -28.39 4.51
CA ARG A 46 7.14 -27.92 4.22
C ARG A 46 7.91 -28.87 3.32
N ASN A 47 7.56 -30.16 3.29
CA ASN A 47 8.17 -31.13 2.38
C ASN A 47 7.78 -30.91 0.91
N TYR A 48 6.68 -30.21 0.66
CA TYR A 48 6.12 -30.03 -0.69
C TYR A 48 6.27 -28.60 -1.23
N SER A 49 6.90 -27.69 -0.46
CA SER A 49 6.92 -26.27 -0.76
C SER A 49 8.18 -25.57 -0.23
N SER A 50 8.54 -24.45 -0.83
CA SER A 50 9.73 -23.68 -0.47
C SER A 50 9.51 -22.17 -0.66
N LEU A 51 10.43 -21.32 -0.18
CA LEU A 51 10.45 -19.93 -0.61
C LEU A 51 10.92 -19.85 -2.07
N ASN A 52 10.69 -18.70 -2.70
CA ASN A 52 11.02 -18.45 -4.10
C ASN A 52 12.55 -18.31 -4.35
N SER A 53 13.42 -18.67 -3.40
CA SER A 53 14.86 -18.56 -3.58
C SER A 53 15.39 -19.74 -4.39
N LEU A 54 16.28 -19.49 -5.37
CA LEU A 54 16.79 -20.53 -6.26
C LEU A 54 17.39 -21.72 -5.49
N SER A 55 18.15 -21.43 -4.42
CA SER A 55 18.75 -22.45 -3.57
C SER A 55 17.73 -23.38 -2.92
N GLU A 56 16.59 -22.83 -2.46
CA GLU A 56 15.57 -23.62 -1.78
C GLU A 56 14.72 -24.40 -2.78
N VAL A 57 14.40 -23.80 -3.92
CA VAL A 57 13.69 -24.48 -5.01
C VAL A 57 14.53 -25.62 -5.58
N HIS A 58 15.83 -25.41 -5.76
CA HIS A 58 16.76 -26.47 -6.18
C HIS A 58 16.86 -27.58 -5.13
N LYS A 59 16.89 -27.24 -3.83
CA LYS A 59 16.85 -28.23 -2.75
C LYS A 59 15.55 -29.04 -2.77
N LEU A 60 14.42 -28.41 -3.05
CA LEU A 60 13.10 -29.06 -3.08
C LEU A 60 12.98 -30.09 -4.23
N TYR A 61 13.41 -29.73 -5.45
CA TYR A 61 13.23 -30.59 -6.63
C TYR A 61 14.45 -31.47 -6.94
N CYS A 62 15.67 -30.97 -6.71
CA CYS A 62 16.92 -31.66 -7.05
C CYS A 62 17.68 -32.19 -5.83
N GLY A 63 17.26 -31.87 -4.59
CA GLY A 63 17.88 -32.38 -3.35
C GLY A 63 19.20 -31.74 -2.92
N THR A 64 19.83 -30.92 -3.77
CA THR A 64 21.13 -30.30 -3.49
C THR A 64 21.04 -28.80 -3.21
N ALA A 65 21.76 -28.31 -2.19
CA ALA A 65 21.84 -26.88 -1.88
C ALA A 65 22.91 -26.19 -2.72
N LEU A 66 22.60 -24.97 -3.20
CA LEU A 66 23.54 -24.12 -3.92
C LEU A 66 24.25 -23.17 -2.95
N ASP A 67 25.53 -22.94 -3.19
CA ASP A 67 26.32 -21.95 -2.44
C ASP A 67 25.90 -20.52 -2.84
N LYS A 68 25.81 -19.63 -1.85
CA LYS A 68 25.37 -18.23 -2.01
C LYS A 68 26.51 -17.22 -1.91
N MET A 69 27.71 -17.64 -1.48
CA MET A 69 28.78 -16.71 -1.12
C MET A 69 29.28 -15.86 -2.31
N THR A 70 29.34 -16.43 -3.52
CA THR A 70 29.83 -15.72 -4.71
C THR A 70 28.86 -14.64 -5.22
N ARG A 71 27.57 -14.75 -4.87
CA ARG A 71 26.53 -13.78 -5.28
C ARG A 71 26.72 -12.40 -4.65
N ASP A 72 27.25 -12.34 -3.43
CA ASP A 72 27.35 -11.09 -2.68
C ASP A 72 28.32 -10.09 -3.33
N VAL A 73 29.21 -10.57 -4.22
CA VAL A 73 30.06 -9.73 -5.08
C VAL A 73 29.23 -8.86 -6.04
N PHE A 74 28.10 -9.35 -6.54
CA PHE A 74 27.20 -8.56 -7.39
C PHE A 74 26.34 -7.56 -6.60
N ILE A 75 26.05 -7.85 -5.33
CA ILE A 75 25.16 -7.02 -4.52
C ILE A 75 25.92 -5.86 -3.88
N ASN A 76 27.11 -6.15 -3.33
CA ASN A 76 27.89 -5.19 -2.55
C ASN A 76 29.17 -4.73 -3.24
N GLY A 77 29.62 -5.42 -4.30
CA GLY A 77 30.85 -5.12 -4.99
C GLY A 77 30.72 -4.01 -6.03
N THR A 78 31.85 -3.43 -6.41
CA THR A 78 31.93 -2.47 -7.52
C THR A 78 32.11 -3.19 -8.85
N LEU A 79 31.91 -2.49 -9.98
CA LEU A 79 32.18 -3.04 -11.31
C LEU A 79 33.63 -3.54 -11.45
N GLU A 80 34.58 -2.86 -10.80
CA GLU A 80 35.99 -3.27 -10.79
C GLU A 80 36.21 -4.62 -10.07
N ASP A 81 35.47 -4.87 -8.99
CA ASP A 81 35.54 -6.13 -8.25
C ASP A 81 35.01 -7.30 -9.09
N VAL A 82 33.92 -7.07 -9.84
CA VAL A 82 33.38 -8.06 -10.79
C VAL A 82 34.39 -8.36 -11.90
N VAL A 83 35.09 -7.35 -12.42
CA VAL A 83 36.13 -7.55 -13.44
C VAL A 83 37.31 -8.36 -12.87
N ARG A 84 37.75 -8.07 -11.65
CA ARG A 84 38.85 -8.81 -10.99
C ARG A 84 38.51 -10.27 -10.73
N GLN A 85 37.24 -10.58 -10.45
CA GLN A 85 36.76 -11.93 -10.16
C GLN A 85 35.94 -12.56 -11.29
N PHE A 86 36.08 -12.04 -12.52
CA PHE A 86 35.20 -12.34 -13.65
C PHE A 86 35.00 -13.85 -13.86
N GLN A 87 36.07 -14.65 -13.86
CA GLN A 87 35.98 -16.08 -14.15
C GLN A 87 35.15 -16.82 -13.07
N THR A 88 35.39 -16.52 -11.80
CA THR A 88 34.66 -17.12 -10.67
C THR A 88 33.18 -16.74 -10.71
N VAL A 89 32.92 -15.47 -10.96
CA VAL A 89 31.57 -14.89 -10.98
C VAL A 89 30.77 -15.40 -12.19
N MET A 90 31.38 -15.53 -13.37
CA MET A 90 30.71 -16.07 -14.56
C MET A 90 30.50 -17.59 -14.47
N GLN A 91 31.41 -18.33 -13.83
CA GLN A 91 31.21 -19.75 -13.55
C GLN A 91 30.04 -19.96 -12.58
N TYR A 92 29.89 -19.08 -11.58
CA TYR A 92 28.72 -19.04 -10.70
C TYR A 92 27.43 -18.79 -11.50
N CYS A 93 27.41 -17.79 -12.39
CA CYS A 93 26.25 -17.52 -13.26
C CYS A 93 25.89 -18.73 -14.13
N ALA A 94 26.89 -19.40 -14.73
CA ALA A 94 26.67 -20.60 -15.53
C ALA A 94 26.10 -21.76 -14.69
N ALA A 95 26.59 -21.93 -13.45
CA ALA A 95 26.07 -22.94 -12.53
C ALA A 95 24.61 -22.67 -12.15
N ASP A 96 24.22 -21.41 -11.94
CA ASP A 96 22.82 -21.01 -11.70
C ASP A 96 21.91 -21.31 -12.92
N VAL A 97 22.41 -21.11 -14.14
CA VAL A 97 21.69 -21.49 -15.38
C VAL A 97 21.50 -23.00 -15.47
N ILE A 98 22.52 -23.79 -15.11
CA ILE A 98 22.40 -25.26 -15.07
C ILE A 98 21.40 -25.69 -13.99
N ALA A 99 21.45 -25.09 -12.81
CA ALA A 99 20.52 -25.40 -11.73
C ALA A 99 19.06 -25.08 -12.12
N THR A 100 18.81 -23.95 -12.77
CA THR A 100 17.48 -23.60 -13.28
C THR A 100 16.99 -24.56 -14.36
N HIS A 101 17.88 -25.02 -15.26
CA HIS A 101 17.55 -26.07 -16.24
C HIS A 101 17.15 -27.39 -15.56
N ASN A 102 17.91 -27.82 -14.56
CA ASN A 102 17.61 -29.04 -13.80
C ASN A 102 16.24 -28.95 -13.11
N ILE A 103 15.91 -27.78 -12.54
CA ILE A 103 14.59 -27.55 -11.94
C ILE A 103 13.48 -27.66 -12.99
N ILE A 104 13.62 -27.03 -14.16
CA ILE A 104 12.60 -27.08 -15.22
C ILE A 104 12.32 -28.51 -15.64
N ARG A 105 13.37 -29.33 -15.77
CA ARG A 105 13.26 -30.72 -16.22
C ARG A 105 12.32 -31.54 -15.34
N GLU A 106 12.35 -31.35 -14.02
CA GLU A 106 11.46 -32.02 -13.07
C GLU A 106 10.11 -31.31 -12.93
N LEU A 107 10.12 -29.97 -12.99
CA LEU A 107 8.95 -29.14 -12.72
C LEU A 107 7.94 -29.09 -13.87
N LEU A 108 8.40 -29.07 -15.12
CA LEU A 108 7.53 -28.95 -16.29
C LEU A 108 6.59 -30.15 -16.46
N PRO A 109 7.03 -31.42 -16.34
CA PRO A 109 6.12 -32.57 -16.37
C PRO A 109 5.08 -32.52 -15.25
N LEU A 110 5.51 -32.13 -14.03
CA LEU A 110 4.63 -31.99 -12.88
C LEU A 110 3.59 -30.87 -13.06
N PHE A 111 3.98 -29.78 -13.73
CA PHE A 111 3.04 -28.72 -14.11
C PHE A 111 2.01 -29.24 -15.11
N LEU A 112 2.44 -29.94 -16.17
CA LEU A 112 1.53 -30.49 -17.19
C LEU A 112 0.56 -31.53 -16.63
N SER A 113 0.98 -32.35 -15.66
CA SER A 113 0.08 -33.31 -15.01
C SER A 113 -0.97 -32.63 -14.12
N ARG A 114 -0.66 -31.46 -13.54
CA ARG A 114 -1.58 -30.69 -12.67
C ARG A 114 -2.46 -29.71 -13.44
N PHE A 115 -2.03 -29.30 -14.62
CA PHE A 115 -2.76 -28.42 -15.53
C PHE A 115 -2.90 -29.12 -16.89
N PRO A 116 -3.84 -30.08 -16.99
CA PRO A 116 -3.94 -30.95 -18.18
C PRO A 116 -4.37 -30.20 -19.43
N HIS A 117 -5.07 -29.07 -19.28
CA HIS A 117 -5.60 -28.33 -20.42
C HIS A 117 -4.52 -27.46 -21.08
N PRO A 118 -4.29 -27.58 -22.41
CA PRO A 118 -3.19 -26.90 -23.11
C PRO A 118 -3.32 -25.38 -23.13
N VAL A 119 -4.53 -24.85 -22.98
CA VAL A 119 -4.76 -23.40 -22.91
C VAL A 119 -4.06 -22.76 -21.71
N SER A 120 -3.89 -23.46 -20.59
CA SER A 120 -3.20 -22.88 -19.43
C SER A 120 -1.74 -22.55 -19.78
N LEU A 121 -1.02 -23.47 -20.42
CA LEU A 121 0.34 -23.20 -20.88
C LEU A 121 0.38 -22.16 -22.02
N ALA A 122 -0.54 -22.25 -22.98
CA ALA A 122 -0.59 -21.31 -24.11
C ALA A 122 -0.90 -19.87 -23.68
N GLY A 123 -1.80 -19.70 -22.72
CA GLY A 123 -2.11 -18.41 -22.12
C GLY A 123 -0.92 -17.84 -21.36
N MET A 124 -0.22 -18.66 -20.58
CA MET A 124 1.01 -18.24 -19.89
C MET A 124 2.10 -17.79 -20.87
N LEU A 125 2.28 -18.52 -21.98
CA LEU A 125 3.22 -18.16 -23.02
C LEU A 125 2.89 -16.81 -23.67
N GLU A 126 1.61 -16.50 -23.89
CA GLU A 126 1.21 -15.21 -24.46
C GLU A 126 1.36 -14.07 -23.44
N LEU A 127 1.04 -14.30 -22.16
CA LEU A 127 1.26 -13.33 -21.07
C LEU A 127 2.74 -12.92 -20.94
N SER A 128 3.67 -13.85 -21.17
CA SER A 128 5.11 -13.58 -21.14
C SER A 128 5.59 -12.60 -22.23
N THR A 129 4.77 -12.36 -23.26
CA THR A 129 5.12 -11.51 -24.41
C THR A 129 4.64 -10.07 -24.28
N ALA A 130 4.32 -9.64 -23.06
CA ALA A 130 3.90 -8.27 -22.76
C ALA A 130 4.88 -7.24 -23.33
N TYR A 131 4.33 -6.19 -23.92
CA TYR A 131 5.05 -5.19 -24.69
C TYR A 131 4.33 -3.84 -24.59
N LEU A 132 5.03 -2.81 -24.11
CA LEU A 132 4.44 -1.48 -23.94
C LEU A 132 5.17 -0.47 -24.85
N PRO A 133 4.54 -0.01 -25.95
CA PRO A 133 5.16 0.99 -26.81
C PRO A 133 5.20 2.36 -26.14
N ILE A 134 6.32 3.07 -26.31
CA ILE A 134 6.53 4.44 -25.82
C ILE A 134 7.23 5.29 -26.88
N ASN A 135 7.23 6.60 -26.67
CA ASN A 135 7.96 7.58 -27.47
C ASN A 135 8.67 8.59 -26.57
N SER A 136 9.27 9.63 -27.15
CA SER A 136 9.97 10.70 -26.42
C SER A 136 9.13 11.37 -25.33
N ASN A 137 7.79 11.28 -25.38
CA ASN A 137 6.91 11.77 -24.32
C ASN A 137 7.14 11.06 -22.97
N TRP A 138 7.70 9.85 -22.96
CA TRP A 138 8.05 9.14 -21.73
C TRP A 138 9.07 9.93 -20.89
N ASN A 139 10.14 10.43 -21.52
CA ASN A 139 11.18 11.22 -20.84
C ASN A 139 10.63 12.59 -20.41
N ARG A 140 9.77 13.19 -21.26
CA ARG A 140 9.06 14.43 -20.92
C ARG A 140 8.17 14.24 -19.70
N TYR A 141 7.38 13.17 -19.65
CA TYR A 141 6.53 12.85 -18.50
C TYR A 141 7.32 12.67 -17.21
N LEU A 142 8.43 11.93 -17.24
CA LEU A 142 9.28 11.76 -16.06
C LEU A 142 9.81 13.11 -15.56
N THR A 143 10.26 13.96 -16.48
CA THR A 143 10.78 15.30 -16.17
C THR A 143 9.67 16.21 -15.61
N ASP A 144 8.53 16.29 -16.29
CA ASP A 144 7.40 17.15 -15.90
C ASP A 144 6.81 16.71 -14.56
N ALA A 145 6.69 15.40 -14.32
CA ALA A 145 6.20 14.85 -13.05
C ALA A 145 7.19 15.10 -11.90
N GLN A 146 8.49 14.92 -12.14
CA GLN A 146 9.51 15.17 -11.13
C GLN A 146 9.65 16.67 -10.83
N GLN A 147 9.62 17.53 -11.83
CA GLN A 147 9.63 18.99 -11.66
C GLN A 147 8.41 19.46 -10.86
N THR A 148 7.20 19.01 -11.23
CA THR A 148 5.97 19.36 -10.50
C THR A 148 6.02 18.87 -9.06
N PHE A 149 6.61 17.69 -8.81
CA PHE A 149 6.82 17.18 -7.47
C PHE A 149 7.77 18.08 -6.67
N ASP A 150 8.90 18.46 -7.25
CA ASP A 150 9.90 19.30 -6.58
C ASP A 150 9.38 20.72 -6.31
N ASP A 151 8.61 21.30 -7.23
CA ASP A 151 7.96 22.60 -7.07
C ASP A 151 6.95 22.59 -5.91
N LEU A 152 6.07 21.60 -5.88
CA LEU A 152 5.05 21.46 -4.83
C LEU A 152 5.67 21.07 -3.48
N ASP A 153 6.68 20.19 -3.46
CA ASP A 153 7.39 19.86 -2.22
C ASP A 153 8.13 21.09 -1.67
N SER A 154 8.75 21.90 -2.54
CA SER A 154 9.37 23.17 -2.17
C SER A 154 8.36 24.18 -1.64
N GLU A 155 7.19 24.29 -2.27
CA GLU A 155 6.09 25.15 -1.79
C GLU A 155 5.59 24.70 -0.41
N ALA A 156 5.38 23.40 -0.20
CA ALA A 156 4.99 22.86 1.10
C ALA A 156 6.06 23.12 2.17
N ARG A 157 7.34 22.94 1.83
CA ARG A 157 8.47 23.25 2.73
C ARG A 157 8.51 24.73 3.07
N PHE A 158 8.28 25.61 2.10
CA PHE A 158 8.25 27.06 2.32
C PHE A 158 7.11 27.48 3.25
N LEU A 159 5.90 26.95 3.04
CA LEU A 159 4.75 27.22 3.93
C LEU A 159 5.00 26.73 5.35
N LEU A 160 5.60 25.53 5.48
CA LEU A 160 5.98 24.96 6.76
C LEU A 160 7.10 25.76 7.45
N ALA A 161 8.08 26.24 6.68
CA ALA A 161 9.17 27.06 7.18
C ALA A 161 8.63 28.37 7.75
N ARG A 162 7.72 29.05 7.02
CA ARG A 162 7.06 30.27 7.51
C ARG A 162 6.30 30.03 8.82
N ARG A 163 5.60 28.90 8.95
CA ARG A 163 4.93 28.51 10.20
C ARG A 163 5.91 28.24 11.34
N ALA A 164 7.05 27.61 11.04
CA ALA A 164 8.11 27.41 12.03
C ALA A 164 8.70 28.75 12.49
N ASP A 165 8.87 29.71 11.59
CA ASP A 165 9.34 31.07 11.92
C ASP A 165 8.33 31.82 12.79
N GLU A 166 7.06 31.84 12.39
CA GLU A 166 5.95 32.40 13.18
C GLU A 166 5.88 31.77 14.57
N ALA A 167 6.02 30.45 14.65
CA ALA A 167 6.03 29.76 15.93
C ALA A 167 7.27 30.16 16.76
N CYS A 168 8.45 30.27 16.16
CA CYS A 168 9.67 30.67 16.86
C CYS A 168 9.57 32.08 17.48
N GLN A 169 8.82 32.99 16.86
CA GLN A 169 8.57 34.33 17.42
C GLN A 169 7.85 34.27 18.78
N MET A 170 7.13 33.20 19.10
CA MET A 170 6.47 33.00 20.39
C MET A 170 7.45 32.85 21.57
N LEU A 171 8.76 32.72 21.31
CA LEU A 171 9.80 32.80 22.33
C LEU A 171 9.81 34.18 23.00
N HIS A 172 9.51 35.24 22.24
CA HIS A 172 9.37 36.59 22.80
C HIS A 172 8.17 36.62 23.74
N GLU A 173 8.36 37.20 24.93
CA GLU A 173 7.33 37.32 25.98
C GLU A 173 6.80 35.98 26.54
N ASN A 174 7.46 34.84 26.26
CA ASN A 174 7.04 33.50 26.69
C ASN A 174 5.60 33.10 26.23
N ARG A 175 5.13 33.65 25.11
CA ARG A 175 3.78 33.39 24.56
C ARG A 175 3.52 31.93 24.24
N TYR A 176 4.57 31.14 23.98
CA TYR A 176 4.47 29.70 23.73
C TYR A 176 3.80 28.91 24.87
N ARG A 177 3.86 29.40 26.12
CA ARG A 177 3.25 28.73 27.29
C ARG A 177 1.72 28.70 27.22
N GLU A 178 1.14 29.65 26.49
CA GLU A 178 -0.30 29.74 26.32
C GLU A 178 -0.79 29.07 25.02
N ASP A 179 0.11 28.56 24.18
CA ASP A 179 -0.25 27.95 22.90
C ASP A 179 -0.63 26.47 23.08
N LEU A 180 -1.72 26.01 22.43
CA LEU A 180 -2.25 24.65 22.62
C LEU A 180 -1.35 23.56 22.02
N TRP A 181 -0.52 23.87 21.03
CA TRP A 181 0.29 22.88 20.31
C TRP A 181 1.78 22.95 20.66
N MET A 182 2.31 24.13 21.00
CA MET A 182 3.75 24.36 21.15
C MET A 182 4.24 24.44 22.61
N TRP A 183 3.35 24.42 23.61
CA TRP A 183 3.69 24.54 25.04
C TRP A 183 4.64 23.45 25.57
N ASP A 184 4.60 22.24 25.00
CA ASP A 184 5.35 21.06 25.45
C ASP A 184 6.71 20.88 24.72
N GLN A 185 7.06 21.79 23.80
CA GLN A 185 8.32 21.73 23.05
C GLN A 185 9.51 22.24 23.86
N ASP A 186 10.73 21.83 23.47
CA ASP A 186 11.96 22.25 24.14
C ASP A 186 12.39 23.66 23.68
N TRP A 187 11.99 24.66 24.45
CA TRP A 187 12.30 26.08 24.21
C TRP A 187 13.67 26.54 24.77
N SER A 188 14.53 25.61 25.23
CA SER A 188 15.85 25.98 25.76
C SER A 188 16.75 26.61 24.69
N THR A 189 17.49 27.65 25.09
CA THR A 189 18.46 28.34 24.24
C THR A 189 19.89 27.99 24.67
N GLN A 190 20.85 28.06 23.75
CA GLN A 190 22.25 27.75 24.05
C GLN A 190 22.94 28.99 24.62
N GLU A 191 23.56 28.86 25.80
CA GLU A 191 24.38 29.91 26.39
C GLU A 191 25.72 30.08 25.64
N LEU A 192 26.06 31.33 25.31
CA LEU A 192 27.29 31.68 24.60
C LEU A 192 28.51 31.67 25.54
N LYS A 193 29.50 30.82 25.26
CA LYS A 193 30.81 30.86 25.94
C LYS A 193 31.78 31.76 25.18
N LEU A 194 32.06 32.94 25.73
CA LEU A 194 33.04 33.90 25.20
C LEU A 194 34.48 33.42 25.43
N LYS A 195 35.44 33.91 24.62
CA LYS A 195 36.87 33.65 24.84
C LYS A 195 37.32 34.34 26.14
N LYS A 196 37.90 33.59 27.08
CA LYS A 196 38.49 34.16 28.32
C LYS A 196 39.70 35.05 27.97
N SER A 197 39.82 36.21 28.61
CA SER A 197 41.02 37.05 28.55
C SER A 197 42.17 36.41 29.34
N VAL A 198 43.36 36.32 28.75
CA VAL A 198 44.58 36.01 29.49
C VAL A 198 45.11 37.35 30.03
N ILE A 199 44.84 37.65 31.30
CA ILE A 199 45.49 38.76 32.00
C ILE A 199 46.90 38.28 32.40
N LYS A 200 47.95 38.83 31.78
CA LYS A 200 49.33 38.69 32.25
C LYS A 200 49.52 39.59 33.48
N GLY A 201 49.35 39.03 34.68
CA GLY A 201 49.83 39.65 35.92
C GLY A 201 51.27 39.21 36.19
N ASN A 202 52.19 40.17 36.25
CA ASN A 202 53.56 39.95 36.71
C ASN A 202 53.55 39.51 38.18
N LYS A 203 54.37 38.49 38.48
CA LYS A 203 54.54 37.86 39.79
C LYS A 203 55.53 38.63 40.68
N GLU A 204 55.14 38.86 41.93
CA GLU A 204 55.93 38.62 43.15
C GLU A 204 54.95 37.88 44.09
N ILE A 205 55.03 36.55 44.28
CA ILE A 205 55.95 35.75 45.11
C ILE A 205 55.95 36.18 46.58
N ASP A 206 55.17 35.44 47.38
CA ASP A 206 55.60 35.10 48.73
C ASP A 206 55.31 33.62 49.01
N SER A 207 56.07 33.08 49.95
CA SER A 207 56.58 31.74 50.07
C SER A 207 55.70 30.81 50.94
N ASN A 208 55.43 29.60 50.44
CA ASN A 208 55.49 28.32 51.16
C ASN A 208 54.75 27.23 50.37
N LYS A 209 55.46 26.20 49.91
CA LYS A 209 54.98 24.80 49.96
C LYS A 209 56.03 23.81 49.49
N GLN A 210 56.29 22.88 50.39
CA GLN A 210 57.17 21.72 50.24
C GLN A 210 56.66 20.74 49.18
N SER A 211 57.67 20.06 48.65
CA SER A 211 57.72 18.95 47.71
C SER A 211 57.18 17.62 48.26
N SER A 212 57.15 16.64 47.34
CA SER A 212 57.16 15.17 47.56
C SER A 212 55.76 14.55 47.77
N GLN A 213 55.39 13.39 47.23
CA GLN A 213 56.12 12.36 46.49
C GLN A 213 55.11 11.36 45.85
N ASN A 214 55.57 10.73 44.78
CA ASN A 214 55.05 9.62 43.96
C ASN A 214 53.92 8.69 44.46
N SER A 215 52.94 8.53 43.55
CA SER A 215 52.36 7.30 42.99
C SER A 215 52.15 6.05 43.86
N HIS A 216 50.88 5.61 43.93
CA HIS A 216 50.54 4.19 43.84
C HIS A 216 49.23 3.95 43.08
N ASP A 217 49.35 3.15 42.03
CA ASP A 217 48.31 2.44 41.28
C ASP A 217 47.57 1.39 42.11
N ARG A 218 46.33 1.07 41.64
CA ARG A 218 45.62 -0.23 41.63
C ARG A 218 44.10 0.06 41.69
N VAL A 219 43.18 -0.51 40.89
CA VAL A 219 43.06 -1.77 40.14
C VAL A 219 42.04 -1.55 39.00
N GLN A 220 42.25 -2.17 37.84
CA GLN A 220 41.17 -2.60 36.94
C GLN A 220 41.20 -4.14 36.90
N GLU A 221 40.05 -4.78 37.07
CA GLU A 221 39.82 -6.20 36.75
C GLU A 221 38.83 -6.30 35.57
N LEU A 222 39.24 -6.86 34.42
CA LEU A 222 39.06 -8.24 33.91
C LEU A 222 37.70 -8.44 33.22
N ASN A 223 37.53 -9.09 32.05
CA ASN A 223 38.40 -9.78 31.08
C ASN A 223 37.56 -10.00 29.78
N GLY A 224 38.11 -9.90 28.57
CA GLY A 224 38.71 -11.00 27.77
C GLY A 224 37.75 -11.33 26.61
N ASN A 225 38.08 -11.63 25.35
CA ASN A 225 39.23 -12.16 24.60
C ASN A 225 38.94 -11.81 23.10
N GLU A 226 39.78 -11.87 22.06
CA GLU A 226 41.05 -12.53 21.73
C GLU A 226 41.54 -11.84 20.42
N ASN A 227 42.81 -11.42 20.29
CA ASN A 227 43.91 -12.11 19.57
C ASN A 227 43.73 -12.23 18.03
N SER A 228 44.76 -12.09 17.17
CA SER A 228 46.20 -11.81 17.31
C SER A 228 46.81 -11.79 15.90
N ARG A 229 47.86 -10.96 15.70
CA ARG A 229 49.15 -11.30 15.02
C ARG A 229 49.11 -11.70 13.52
N ARG A 230 50.00 -11.29 12.62
CA ARG A 230 51.46 -10.99 12.60
C ARG A 230 51.74 -10.61 11.12
N ASN A 231 52.60 -9.67 10.71
CA ASN A 231 54.07 -9.72 10.56
C ASN A 231 54.44 -8.57 9.57
N THR A 232 55.32 -7.61 9.89
CA THR A 232 56.77 -7.52 9.54
C THR A 232 57.07 -7.61 8.02
N SER A 233 57.91 -6.80 7.36
CA SER A 233 58.93 -5.80 7.74
C SER A 233 59.41 -4.95 6.53
N ARG A 234 60.18 -3.87 6.81
CA ARG A 234 61.23 -3.18 6.01
C ARG A 234 60.72 -2.33 4.81
N ASN A 235 61.16 -1.09 4.56
CA ASN A 235 62.50 -0.49 4.68
C ASN A 235 62.46 1.06 4.55
N SER A 236 63.53 1.74 5.00
CA SER A 236 63.99 3.12 4.70
C SER A 236 63.14 4.32 5.19
N ARG A 237 63.59 5.13 6.18
CA ARG A 237 64.71 6.11 6.25
C ARG A 237 64.27 7.55 5.93
N ASN A 238 64.20 8.34 7.01
CA ASN A 238 64.42 9.78 7.21
C ASN A 238 63.87 10.79 6.19
N LEU A 239 62.98 11.68 6.67
CA LEU A 239 63.04 13.11 6.36
C LEU A 239 62.41 13.94 7.49
N GLN A 240 63.05 15.07 7.73
CA GLN A 240 62.85 16.04 8.81
C GLN A 240 61.57 16.87 8.65
N ASP A 241 61.15 17.42 9.79
CA ASP A 241 60.13 18.43 10.02
C ASP A 241 60.24 19.66 9.10
N MET A 242 59.09 20.16 8.60
CA MET A 242 58.63 21.53 8.82
C MET A 242 57.32 21.84 8.08
N HIS A 243 56.36 22.37 8.84
CA HIS A 243 55.35 23.37 8.51
C HIS A 243 54.78 23.48 7.08
N THR A 244 53.48 23.18 6.94
CA THR A 244 52.58 23.90 6.02
C THR A 244 51.21 24.13 6.67
N SER A 245 50.92 25.41 6.92
CA SER A 245 49.57 25.96 7.07
C SER A 245 48.98 26.14 5.67
N ASN A 246 47.86 25.47 5.37
CA ASN A 246 47.17 25.63 4.09
C ASN A 246 46.02 26.64 4.18
N GLU A 247 46.08 27.59 3.26
CA GLU A 247 45.11 28.64 2.95
C GLU A 247 43.83 28.08 2.32
N ILE A 248 42.71 28.78 2.52
CA ILE A 248 41.45 28.56 1.81
C ILE A 248 41.44 29.50 0.61
N GLY A 249 41.56 28.93 -0.59
CA GLY A 249 41.44 29.66 -1.86
C GLY A 249 39.98 29.94 -2.23
N GLY A 250 39.68 31.21 -2.46
CA GLY A 250 38.49 31.66 -3.19
C GLY A 250 38.91 32.18 -4.56
N ASN A 251 38.32 31.61 -5.62
CA ASN A 251 38.45 32.13 -6.98
C ASN A 251 37.69 33.46 -7.11
N SER A 252 38.39 34.52 -7.51
CA SER A 252 37.81 35.69 -8.19
C SER A 252 38.72 36.10 -9.35
N PRO A 253 38.20 36.72 -10.42
CA PRO A 253 38.89 36.85 -11.70
C PRO A 253 40.03 37.86 -11.65
N ASN A 254 41.10 37.60 -12.41
CA ASN A 254 42.24 38.50 -12.65
C ASN A 254 41.79 39.96 -12.90
N HIS A 255 42.01 40.82 -11.90
CA HIS A 255 42.02 42.27 -12.10
C HIS A 255 43.30 42.82 -11.47
N TYR A 256 44.10 43.50 -12.28
CA TYR A 256 45.31 44.20 -11.84
C TYR A 256 44.90 45.24 -10.79
N ILE A 257 45.30 45.03 -9.53
CA ILE A 257 45.04 45.96 -8.44
C ILE A 257 45.97 47.17 -8.62
N ASP A 258 45.38 48.35 -8.78
CA ASP A 258 46.08 49.62 -8.92
C ASP A 258 46.74 50.05 -7.58
N LYS A 259 47.85 50.79 -7.63
CA LYS A 259 48.57 51.25 -6.43
C LYS A 259 47.70 52.16 -5.54
N ASP A 260 46.74 52.86 -6.12
CA ASP A 260 45.79 53.68 -5.38
C ASP A 260 44.79 52.84 -4.57
N SER A 261 44.45 51.64 -5.03
CA SER A 261 43.57 50.70 -4.32
C SER A 261 44.25 50.10 -3.08
N LEU A 262 45.57 49.92 -3.10
CA LEU A 262 46.33 49.44 -1.92
C LEU A 262 46.40 50.49 -0.82
N ASN A 263 46.58 51.77 -1.17
CA ASN A 263 46.51 52.89 -0.23
C ASN A 263 45.11 53.07 0.36
N GLU A 264 44.06 52.79 -0.41
CA GLU A 264 42.68 52.81 0.09
C GLU A 264 42.39 51.64 1.03
N ILE A 265 42.93 50.45 0.75
CA ILE A 265 42.85 49.27 1.62
C ILE A 265 43.60 49.49 2.93
N GLU A 266 44.79 50.10 2.94
CA GLU A 266 45.51 50.46 4.17
C GLU A 266 44.76 51.51 4.98
N LYS A 267 44.25 52.58 4.35
CA LYS A 267 43.42 53.59 5.03
C LYS A 267 42.13 53.01 5.61
N LEU A 268 41.50 52.06 4.91
CA LEU A 268 40.32 51.35 5.39
C LEU A 268 40.69 50.38 6.53
N SER A 269 41.83 49.71 6.45
CA SER A 269 42.34 48.86 7.53
C SER A 269 42.55 49.69 8.80
N ASP A 270 43.29 50.81 8.71
CA ASP A 270 43.52 51.72 9.85
C ASP A 270 42.21 52.30 10.40
N LYS A 271 41.26 52.65 9.51
CA LYS A 271 39.94 53.16 9.91
C LYS A 271 39.09 52.12 10.62
N PHE A 272 39.23 50.84 10.26
CA PHE A 272 38.45 49.73 10.81
C PHE A 272 39.25 48.83 11.76
N ASP A 273 40.45 49.24 12.17
CA ASP A 273 41.31 48.47 13.08
C ASP A 273 40.62 48.22 14.44
N TYR A 274 39.79 49.15 14.91
CA TYR A 274 38.96 48.94 16.10
C TYR A 274 38.03 47.72 15.97
N LEU A 275 37.62 47.32 14.74
CA LEU A 275 36.84 46.11 14.51
C LEU A 275 37.69 44.84 14.70
N THR A 276 38.99 44.88 14.43
CA THR A 276 39.86 43.73 14.76
C THR A 276 40.02 43.56 16.27
N GLU A 277 39.96 44.64 17.05
CA GLU A 277 39.88 44.56 18.52
C GLU A 277 38.56 43.93 19.01
N THR A 278 37.44 44.19 18.32
CA THR A 278 36.14 43.55 18.62
C THR A 278 36.12 42.04 18.37
N LYS A 279 37.12 41.47 17.68
CA LYS A 279 37.30 40.02 17.53
C LYS A 279 37.42 39.29 18.88
N LYS A 280 37.86 40.00 19.94
CA LYS A 280 37.93 39.50 21.33
C LYS A 280 36.53 39.21 21.93
N LEU A 281 35.49 39.87 21.42
CA LEU A 281 34.09 39.69 21.84
C LEU A 281 33.39 38.53 21.11
N LEU A 282 34.06 37.88 20.13
CA LEU A 282 33.48 36.75 19.41
C LEU A 282 33.53 35.45 20.23
N PRO A 283 32.51 34.58 20.11
CA PRO A 283 32.50 33.27 20.76
C PRO A 283 33.72 32.41 20.41
N ALA A 284 34.14 31.53 21.33
CA ALA A 284 35.30 30.65 21.13
C ALA A 284 35.10 29.66 19.96
N LYS A 285 33.86 29.21 19.75
CA LYS A 285 33.37 28.52 18.55
C LYS A 285 32.08 29.22 18.15
N MET A 286 31.88 29.58 16.89
CA MET A 286 30.59 30.13 16.44
C MET A 286 29.52 29.04 16.58
N PRO A 287 28.55 29.19 17.51
CA PRO A 287 27.48 28.22 17.65
C PRO A 287 26.48 28.41 16.51
N HIS A 288 25.84 27.32 16.09
CA HIS A 288 24.80 27.35 15.09
C HIS A 288 23.55 28.04 15.65
N LEU A 289 23.16 29.17 15.05
CA LEU A 289 21.98 29.98 15.41
C LEU A 289 21.82 30.24 16.92
N PRO A 290 22.70 31.05 17.55
CA PRO A 290 22.57 31.40 18.96
C PRO A 290 21.29 32.18 19.25
N GLY A 291 20.67 31.91 20.40
CA GLY A 291 19.39 32.54 20.79
C GLY A 291 18.12 31.83 20.29
N TYR A 292 18.24 30.87 19.37
CA TYR A 292 17.10 30.09 18.88
C TYR A 292 16.87 28.80 19.69
N PRO A 293 15.60 28.35 19.84
CA PRO A 293 15.24 27.09 20.50
C PRO A 293 15.90 25.86 19.89
N THR A 294 16.14 24.81 20.69
CA THR A 294 16.76 23.55 20.20
C THR A 294 15.95 22.88 19.10
N TRP A 295 14.62 22.90 19.18
CA TRP A 295 13.75 22.31 18.15
C TRP A 295 13.89 23.04 16.81
N TYR A 296 13.96 24.37 16.82
CA TYR A 296 14.05 25.19 15.61
C TYR A 296 15.42 25.06 14.95
N LYS A 297 16.50 25.02 15.74
CA LYS A 297 17.86 24.77 15.23
C LYS A 297 18.00 23.46 14.48
N LYS A 298 17.27 22.41 14.90
CA LYS A 298 17.26 21.11 14.21
C LYS A 298 16.64 21.19 12.81
N LEU A 299 15.80 22.20 12.54
CA LEU A 299 15.16 22.42 11.24
C LEU A 299 16.03 23.23 10.26
N CYS A 300 17.07 23.91 10.75
CA CYS A 300 17.94 24.75 9.93
C CYS A 300 19.22 24.00 9.53
N PRO A 301 19.66 24.08 8.26
CA PRO A 301 20.93 23.50 7.84
C PRO A 301 22.11 24.18 8.54
N LYS A 302 23.21 23.45 8.74
CA LYS A 302 24.45 24.01 9.29
C LYS A 302 25.14 24.89 8.25
N SER A 303 25.78 25.97 8.67
CA SER A 303 26.51 26.89 7.78
C SER A 303 27.68 26.26 7.02
N SER A 304 28.08 25.04 7.39
CA SER A 304 29.10 24.25 6.71
C SER A 304 28.55 23.31 5.63
N ALA A 305 27.23 23.24 5.46
CA ALA A 305 26.61 22.39 4.45
C ALA A 305 26.71 23.05 3.05
N PRO A 306 26.95 22.28 1.98
CA PRO A 306 27.02 22.82 0.62
C PRO A 306 25.72 23.49 0.17
N ASP A 307 24.57 22.98 0.63
CA ASP A 307 23.23 23.51 0.31
C ASP A 307 22.70 24.45 1.41
N TRP A 308 23.57 25.20 2.09
CA TRP A 308 23.15 26.09 3.17
C TRP A 308 22.38 27.29 2.65
N ALA A 309 21.19 27.51 3.20
CA ALA A 309 20.43 28.73 3.01
C ALA A 309 19.72 29.13 4.33
N PRO A 310 19.37 30.42 4.49
CA PRO A 310 18.78 30.92 5.73
C PRO A 310 17.37 30.35 5.96
N GLY A 311 17.10 29.95 7.21
CA GLY A 311 15.78 29.48 7.66
C GLY A 311 15.63 27.95 7.82
N PRO A 312 14.44 27.49 8.26
CA PRO A 312 14.18 26.09 8.57
C PRO A 312 13.84 25.28 7.31
N GLN A 313 14.86 24.89 6.54
CA GLN A 313 14.70 24.18 5.26
C GLN A 313 14.61 22.65 5.37
N LEU A 314 15.04 22.08 6.51
CA LEU A 314 15.00 20.64 6.75
C LEU A 314 13.61 20.15 7.19
N ILE A 315 12.62 21.04 7.21
CA ILE A 315 11.25 20.71 7.61
C ILE A 315 10.56 19.87 6.54
N SER A 316 9.84 18.83 6.96
CA SER A 316 9.04 18.00 6.06
C SER A 316 7.74 17.57 6.71
N THR A 317 6.77 17.15 5.89
CA THR A 317 5.48 16.61 6.36
C THR A 317 5.63 15.32 7.17
N SER A 318 6.77 14.64 7.10
CA SER A 318 7.09 13.46 7.92
C SER A 318 7.58 13.77 9.33
N MET A 319 7.99 15.02 9.63
CA MET A 319 8.52 15.36 10.95
C MET A 319 7.41 15.43 11.99
N GLN A 320 7.74 14.98 13.21
CA GLN A 320 6.81 14.97 14.34
C GLN A 320 6.35 16.39 14.76
N ILE A 321 7.14 17.43 14.49
CA ILE A 321 6.75 18.80 14.82
C ILE A 321 5.71 19.37 13.85
N THR A 322 5.62 18.82 12.64
CA THR A 322 4.80 19.36 11.55
C THR A 322 3.30 19.39 11.86
N PRO A 323 2.68 18.32 12.42
CA PRO A 323 1.27 18.39 12.81
C PRO A 323 0.95 19.48 13.85
N LYS A 324 1.93 19.84 14.71
CA LYS A 324 1.78 20.93 15.69
C LYS A 324 1.90 22.30 15.05
N LEU A 325 2.86 22.49 14.14
CA LEU A 325 3.01 23.73 13.38
C LEU A 325 1.83 24.04 12.45
N LEU A 326 1.13 22.99 12.01
CA LEU A 326 -0.10 23.11 11.22
C LEU A 326 -1.37 23.24 12.08
N CYS A 327 -1.24 23.23 13.41
CA CYS A 327 -2.34 23.31 14.37
C CYS A 327 -3.47 22.33 14.05
N LEU A 328 -3.12 21.07 13.74
CA LEU A 328 -4.10 20.08 13.29
C LEU A 328 -5.05 19.67 14.43
N THR A 329 -6.31 19.43 14.06
CA THR A 329 -7.37 18.95 14.94
C THR A 329 -7.98 17.66 14.44
N TRP A 330 -8.39 16.79 15.37
CA TRP A 330 -9.15 15.57 15.12
C TRP A 330 -10.52 15.68 15.79
N GLU A 331 -11.60 15.57 15.02
CA GLU A 331 -12.98 15.82 15.50
C GLU A 331 -13.13 17.19 16.17
N SER A 332 -12.44 18.19 15.63
CA SER A 332 -12.29 19.52 16.21
C SER A 332 -11.37 19.62 17.45
N TYR A 333 -10.92 18.53 18.07
CA TYR A 333 -10.00 18.59 19.22
C TYR A 333 -8.52 18.68 18.80
N PRO A 334 -7.65 19.39 19.55
CA PRO A 334 -6.26 19.58 19.16
C PRO A 334 -5.45 18.28 19.24
N LEU A 335 -4.64 18.01 18.20
CA LEU A 335 -3.72 16.88 18.19
C LEU A 335 -2.53 17.09 19.13
N HIS A 336 -2.17 16.03 19.84
CA HIS A 336 -1.02 15.99 20.74
C HIS A 336 -0.26 14.67 20.59
N TYR A 337 1.03 14.68 20.91
CA TYR A 337 1.87 13.48 20.84
C TYR A 337 2.37 13.11 22.23
N VAL A 338 2.14 11.86 22.63
CA VAL A 338 2.66 11.30 23.89
C VAL A 338 3.66 10.18 23.58
N ARG A 339 4.85 10.25 24.17
CA ARG A 339 5.89 9.21 24.02
C ARG A 339 5.34 7.86 24.51
N GLY A 340 5.56 6.80 23.72
CA GLY A 340 5.04 5.46 24.00
C GLY A 340 3.66 5.20 23.38
N HIS A 341 2.74 6.16 23.44
CA HIS A 341 1.36 6.01 22.95
C HIS A 341 1.12 6.54 21.52
N GLY A 342 1.99 7.41 21.01
CA GLY A 342 1.88 7.98 19.65
C GLY A 342 1.02 9.24 19.61
N TRP A 343 0.42 9.50 18.45
CA TRP A 343 -0.50 10.63 18.25
C TRP A 343 -1.91 10.33 18.77
N GLY A 344 -2.49 11.36 19.39
CA GLY A 344 -3.86 11.40 19.87
C GLY A 344 -4.37 12.83 19.90
N PHE A 345 -5.50 13.05 20.55
CA PHE A 345 -6.08 14.38 20.74
C PHE A 345 -6.53 14.57 22.18
N LEU A 346 -6.64 15.83 22.57
CA LEU A 346 -6.94 16.25 23.94
C LEU A 346 -8.41 16.62 24.08
N VAL A 347 -9.11 15.95 25.00
CA VAL A 347 -10.51 16.23 25.32
C VAL A 347 -10.60 16.72 26.76
N PRO A 348 -11.07 17.97 27.00
CA PRO A 348 -11.18 18.52 28.33
C PRO A 348 -12.31 17.84 29.13
N TYR A 349 -12.07 17.63 30.42
CA TYR A 349 -13.09 17.12 31.35
C TYR A 349 -13.25 17.92 32.65
N ARG A 350 -12.35 18.88 32.92
CA ARG A 350 -12.47 19.86 34.02
C ARG A 350 -12.46 21.29 33.49
N THR A 351 -13.22 22.15 34.17
CA THR A 351 -13.28 23.60 33.92
C THR A 351 -12.29 24.40 34.77
N SER A 352 -11.76 23.84 35.87
CA SER A 352 -10.71 24.45 36.70
C SER A 352 -9.65 23.42 37.16
N ILE A 353 -8.42 23.88 37.36
CA ILE A 353 -7.34 23.11 38.01
C ILE A 353 -7.22 23.66 39.44
N ASP A 354 -7.59 22.85 40.44
CA ASP A 354 -7.41 23.20 41.84
C ASP A 354 -6.03 22.70 42.30
N ASN A 355 -5.14 23.64 42.63
CA ASN A 355 -3.74 23.51 43.10
C ASN A 355 -2.65 23.59 42.02
N VAL A 356 -2.06 24.79 41.89
CA VAL A 356 -0.89 25.07 41.07
C VAL A 356 0.37 24.86 41.93
N SER A 357 1.18 23.85 41.62
CA SER A 357 2.58 23.80 42.05
C SER A 357 3.47 24.24 40.88
N ASP A 358 4.26 25.31 41.09
CA ASP A 358 5.03 26.10 40.10
C ASP A 358 6.14 25.38 39.30
N THR A 359 6.16 24.04 39.25
CA THR A 359 7.29 23.26 38.69
C THR A 359 6.97 22.43 37.45
N SER A 360 5.75 22.49 36.91
CA SER A 360 5.36 21.78 35.67
C SER A 360 4.99 22.76 34.55
N PRO A 361 5.28 22.46 33.26
CA PRO A 361 4.86 23.29 32.14
C PRO A 361 3.34 23.49 32.19
N GLN A 362 2.94 24.76 32.28
CA GLN A 362 1.58 25.20 32.52
C GLN A 362 0.69 24.80 31.33
N PHE A 363 -0.21 23.82 31.52
CA PHE A 363 -1.13 23.42 30.47
C PHE A 363 -2.16 24.54 30.20
N PRO A 364 -2.32 25.04 28.96
CA PRO A 364 -3.20 26.17 28.65
C PRO A 364 -4.69 25.79 28.61
N LEU A 365 -5.25 25.40 29.76
CA LEU A 365 -6.64 24.94 29.89
C LEU A 365 -7.66 26.03 29.52
N LYS A 366 -7.40 27.29 29.86
CA LYS A 366 -8.31 28.42 29.58
C LYS A 366 -8.58 28.58 28.08
N LYS A 367 -7.53 28.59 27.25
CA LYS A 367 -7.68 28.70 25.78
C LYS A 367 -8.28 27.44 25.15
N LEU A 368 -8.08 26.28 25.76
CA LEU A 368 -8.73 25.05 25.31
C LEU A 368 -10.24 25.10 25.53
N LEU A 369 -10.69 25.55 26.71
CA LEU A 369 -12.10 25.69 27.05
C LEU A 369 -12.81 26.81 26.27
N GLU A 370 -12.10 27.90 25.95
CA GLU A 370 -12.60 28.96 25.06
C GLU A 370 -12.90 28.45 23.64
N LYS A 371 -12.05 27.55 23.12
CA LYS A 371 -12.26 26.94 21.79
C LYS A 371 -13.19 25.73 21.82
N PHE A 372 -13.22 24.97 22.92
CA PHE A 372 -13.93 23.68 23.04
C PHE A 372 -14.64 23.54 24.40
N PRO A 373 -15.85 24.12 24.53
CA PRO A 373 -16.62 24.03 25.77
C PRO A 373 -17.17 22.62 26.02
N ILE A 374 -17.20 22.20 27.29
CA ILE A 374 -17.76 20.90 27.71
C ILE A 374 -19.29 20.95 27.59
N PRO A 375 -19.95 20.02 26.87
CA PRO A 375 -21.41 19.98 26.74
C PRO A 375 -22.08 19.62 28.08
N GLY A 376 -22.33 20.64 28.91
CA GLY A 376 -22.95 20.48 30.22
C GLY A 376 -22.99 21.76 31.08
N GLU A 377 -22.08 22.71 30.87
CA GLU A 377 -21.98 23.93 31.70
C GLU A 377 -22.27 25.26 30.95
N SER A 378 -22.74 25.23 29.69
CA SER A 378 -23.21 26.43 28.98
C SER A 378 -24.59 26.92 29.46
N ARG A 379 -24.76 27.16 30.76
CA ARG A 379 -25.98 27.78 31.32
C ARG A 379 -25.74 29.08 32.08
N LEU A 380 -24.56 29.66 31.96
CA LEU A 380 -24.29 31.01 32.45
C LEU A 380 -23.72 31.79 31.26
N ILE A 381 -24.32 32.94 30.96
CA ILE A 381 -24.11 33.79 29.78
C ILE A 381 -25.09 33.48 28.61
N ALA A 382 -26.38 33.62 28.86
CA ALA A 382 -27.34 34.12 27.87
C ALA A 382 -28.40 34.95 28.60
N GLY A 383 -28.72 36.12 28.04
CA GLY A 383 -29.43 37.22 28.69
C GLY A 383 -30.87 36.91 29.13
N ALA A 384 -31.35 37.79 30.00
CA ALA A 384 -32.70 37.83 30.51
C ALA A 384 -33.75 37.85 29.38
N ASN A 385 -34.53 36.78 29.28
CA ASN A 385 -35.96 36.73 28.97
C ASN A 385 -36.34 35.27 28.67
N GLU A 386 -37.00 34.61 29.63
CA GLU A 386 -37.95 33.49 29.44
C GLU A 386 -38.15 32.76 30.80
N SER A 387 -38.85 33.44 31.69
CA SER A 387 -39.22 32.96 33.02
C SER A 387 -40.70 32.56 33.03
N GLU A 388 -40.97 31.27 32.77
CA GLU A 388 -42.15 30.59 33.32
C GLU A 388 -42.04 29.05 33.23
N ALA A 389 -41.34 28.51 32.22
CA ALA A 389 -41.08 27.07 32.09
C ALA A 389 -39.96 26.54 33.02
N ALA A 390 -39.14 27.42 33.61
CA ALA A 390 -38.01 27.06 34.45
C ALA A 390 -38.39 26.69 35.91
N LEU A 391 -39.51 27.21 36.42
CA LEU A 391 -39.92 27.01 37.81
C LEU A 391 -40.57 25.64 38.07
N LEU A 392 -41.21 25.03 37.06
CA LEU A 392 -41.81 23.70 37.17
C LEU A 392 -40.74 22.59 37.23
N ASN A 393 -39.65 22.76 36.47
CA ASN A 393 -38.52 21.82 36.43
C ASN A 393 -37.64 21.90 37.69
N LEU A 394 -37.65 23.03 38.39
CA LEU A 394 -36.84 23.26 39.59
C LEU A 394 -37.34 22.46 40.80
N ARG A 395 -38.65 22.22 40.90
CA ARG A 395 -39.24 21.46 42.02
C ARG A 395 -38.95 19.96 41.92
N GLN A 396 -39.04 19.39 40.71
CA GLN A 396 -38.67 17.99 40.45
C GLN A 396 -37.16 17.75 40.57
N ALA A 397 -36.33 18.73 40.20
CA ALA A 397 -34.87 18.64 40.35
C ALA A 397 -34.41 18.73 41.82
N VAL A 398 -35.14 19.44 42.69
CA VAL A 398 -34.81 19.54 44.12
C VAL A 398 -35.12 18.22 44.86
N GLU A 399 -36.22 17.54 44.52
CA GLU A 399 -36.53 16.21 45.08
C GLU A 399 -35.54 15.13 44.63
N ALA A 400 -35.05 15.19 43.39
CA ALA A 400 -33.99 14.31 42.89
C ALA A 400 -32.62 14.57 43.54
N ASN A 401 -32.32 15.82 43.90
CA ASN A 401 -31.01 16.20 44.48
C ASN A 401 -30.91 15.95 45.99
N VAL A 402 -32.01 15.81 46.72
CA VAL A 402 -31.98 15.46 48.15
C VAL A 402 -31.64 13.99 48.38
N SER A 403 -31.95 13.10 47.42
CA SER A 403 -31.59 11.67 47.47
C SER A 403 -30.17 11.35 46.97
N ALA A 404 -29.51 12.26 46.25
CA ALA A 404 -28.18 12.07 45.69
C ALA A 404 -27.01 12.43 46.62
N ARG A 405 -27.25 13.11 47.75
CA ARG A 405 -26.20 13.53 48.69
C ARG A 405 -25.53 12.39 49.48
N ALA A 406 -26.00 11.15 49.34
CA ALA A 406 -25.43 9.98 50.01
C ALA A 406 -24.53 9.09 49.12
N PHE A 407 -24.38 9.38 47.82
CA PHE A 407 -23.58 8.55 46.88
C PHE A 407 -22.31 9.23 46.34
N ASN A 408 -21.79 10.23 47.05
CA ASN A 408 -20.45 10.78 46.78
C ASN A 408 -19.35 9.94 47.43
N LYS A 409 -19.13 8.73 46.92
CA LYS A 409 -17.89 7.96 47.11
C LYS A 409 -17.44 7.40 45.76
N ILE A 410 -16.43 8.06 45.19
CA ILE A 410 -15.46 7.49 44.24
C ILE A 410 -16.11 6.95 42.95
N ARG A 411 -16.49 7.85 42.04
CA ARG A 411 -16.61 7.46 40.62
C ARG A 411 -15.21 7.07 40.13
N ARG A 412 -15.08 5.84 39.65
CA ARG A 412 -13.85 5.25 39.08
C ARG A 412 -13.29 6.15 37.98
N ARG A 413 -11.98 6.39 38.00
CA ARG A 413 -11.22 7.24 37.06
C ARG A 413 -11.08 6.64 35.64
N ASP A 414 -11.78 5.54 35.33
CA ASP A 414 -11.46 4.67 34.19
C ASP A 414 -12.47 4.70 33.03
N GLU A 415 -13.52 5.52 33.08
CA GLU A 415 -14.57 5.53 32.05
C GLU A 415 -14.63 6.88 31.30
N ILE A 416 -14.55 6.82 29.97
CA ILE A 416 -14.86 7.95 29.07
C ILE A 416 -16.31 8.38 29.34
N PRO A 417 -16.63 9.68 29.43
CA PRO A 417 -18.00 10.11 29.67
C PRO A 417 -18.94 9.71 28.56
N ASN A 418 -20.18 9.43 28.94
CA ASN A 418 -21.29 9.12 28.04
C ASN A 418 -21.56 10.21 26.96
N TRP A 419 -21.03 11.42 27.13
CA TRP A 419 -21.19 12.52 26.17
C TRP A 419 -20.19 12.45 25.00
N TYR A 420 -19.00 11.87 25.20
CA TYR A 420 -18.04 11.71 24.12
C TYR A 420 -18.37 10.42 23.34
N ARG A 421 -18.89 10.59 22.12
CA ARG A 421 -19.21 9.50 21.17
C ARG A 421 -18.29 9.48 19.95
N GLY A 422 -17.11 10.09 20.07
CA GLY A 422 -16.15 10.19 18.98
C GLY A 422 -15.29 8.93 18.82
N THR A 423 -14.33 9.02 17.93
CA THR A 423 -13.54 7.87 17.41
C THR A 423 -12.28 7.55 18.23
N GLY A 424 -12.01 8.32 19.28
CA GLY A 424 -10.79 8.19 20.09
C GLY A 424 -10.73 6.93 20.94
N VAL A 425 -9.55 6.31 21.01
CA VAL A 425 -9.29 5.15 21.89
C VAL A 425 -8.68 5.63 23.20
N TRP A 426 -9.42 5.47 24.31
CA TRP A 426 -8.89 5.78 25.64
C TRP A 426 -7.72 4.88 26.00
N CYS A 427 -6.70 5.49 26.60
CA CYS A 427 -5.46 4.81 26.94
C CYS A 427 -4.97 5.07 28.36
N SER A 428 -5.87 5.51 29.26
CA SER A 428 -5.58 5.77 30.67
C SER A 428 -4.49 6.82 30.90
N VAL A 429 -4.32 7.75 29.94
CA VAL A 429 -3.36 8.85 30.03
C VAL A 429 -4.10 10.16 30.24
N ASP A 430 -3.80 10.79 31.38
CA ASP A 430 -4.28 12.12 31.73
C ASP A 430 -3.18 13.14 31.50
N VAL A 431 -3.52 14.25 30.83
CA VAL A 431 -2.59 15.36 30.61
C VAL A 431 -3.04 16.53 31.47
N GLY A 432 -2.24 16.85 32.50
CA GLY A 432 -2.44 18.02 33.35
C GLY A 432 -3.63 17.92 34.32
N ASP A 433 -4.13 16.72 34.62
CA ASP A 433 -5.30 16.47 35.51
C ASP A 433 -6.55 17.30 35.11
N CYS A 434 -6.69 17.54 33.80
CA CYS A 434 -7.78 18.32 33.22
C CYS A 434 -8.23 17.85 31.82
N CYS A 435 -7.41 17.06 31.12
CA CYS A 435 -7.71 16.56 29.78
C CYS A 435 -7.40 15.07 29.63
N TRP A 436 -8.31 14.35 28.96
CA TRP A 436 -8.05 13.00 28.51
C TRP A 436 -7.25 13.00 27.20
N PHE A 437 -6.23 12.15 27.14
CA PHE A 437 -5.55 11.82 25.90
C PHE A 437 -6.18 10.58 25.24
N LEU A 438 -6.82 10.80 24.09
CA LEU A 438 -7.41 9.73 23.28
C LEU A 438 -6.51 9.45 22.08
N LYS A 439 -6.08 8.19 21.92
CA LYS A 439 -5.24 7.78 20.79
C LYS A 439 -6.04 7.83 19.48
N LEU A 440 -5.34 8.20 18.40
CA LEU A 440 -5.90 8.09 17.07
C LEU A 440 -6.15 6.62 16.70
N PRO A 441 -7.26 6.32 16.01
CA PRO A 441 -7.56 4.96 15.57
C PRO A 441 -6.54 4.49 14.53
N HIS A 442 -5.95 3.32 14.74
CA HIS A 442 -5.01 2.70 13.80
C HIS A 442 -5.72 1.62 12.96
N LYS A 443 -5.37 1.50 11.67
CA LYS A 443 -5.98 0.53 10.74
C LYS A 443 -5.87 -0.93 11.21
N ASP A 444 -4.75 -1.27 11.84
CA ASP A 444 -4.42 -2.62 12.31
C ASP A 444 -4.94 -2.92 13.73
N GLY A 445 -5.73 -2.01 14.31
CA GLY A 445 -6.40 -2.20 15.61
C GLY A 445 -5.90 -1.26 16.72
N SER A 446 -6.60 -1.25 17.84
CA SER A 446 -6.41 -0.32 18.97
C SER A 446 -5.09 -0.49 19.74
N SER A 447 -4.40 -1.61 19.57
CA SER A 447 -3.08 -1.87 20.17
C SER A 447 -1.94 -1.13 19.48
N HIS A 448 -2.11 -0.76 18.21
CA HIS A 448 -1.10 -0.09 17.41
C HIS A 448 -1.17 1.43 17.58
N ARG A 449 0.00 2.08 17.55
CA ARG A 449 0.12 3.53 17.72
C ARG A 449 0.27 4.24 16.37
N VAL A 450 -0.32 5.42 16.25
CA VAL A 450 -0.12 6.29 15.08
C VAL A 450 1.17 7.07 15.25
N GLY A 451 2.13 6.86 14.34
CA GLY A 451 3.42 7.55 14.33
C GLY A 451 3.39 8.91 13.60
N ASN A 452 2.68 8.98 12.47
CA ASN A 452 2.52 10.21 11.69
C ASN A 452 1.05 10.37 11.26
N PRO A 453 0.33 11.43 11.71
CA PRO A 453 -1.06 11.68 11.33
C PRO A 453 -1.21 12.18 9.88
N LEU A 454 -0.10 12.55 9.22
CA LEU A 454 -0.04 12.89 7.80
C LEU A 454 0.34 11.70 6.91
N ALA A 455 0.37 10.49 7.48
CA ALA A 455 0.65 9.27 6.71
C ALA A 455 -0.49 8.95 5.72
N LYS A 456 -0.17 8.13 4.71
CA LYS A 456 -1.08 7.72 3.62
C LYS A 456 -2.47 7.27 4.10
N ASP A 457 -2.53 6.54 5.21
CA ASP A 457 -3.77 5.96 5.73
C ASP A 457 -4.76 7.01 6.26
N PHE A 458 -4.28 8.19 6.65
CA PHE A 458 -5.10 9.27 7.20
C PHE A 458 -5.43 10.36 6.15
N LEU A 459 -4.88 10.28 4.94
CA LEU A 459 -5.09 11.28 3.89
C LEU A 459 -6.57 11.42 3.46
N ASN A 460 -7.34 10.34 3.54
CA ASN A 460 -8.78 10.36 3.24
C ASN A 460 -9.62 10.95 4.40
N LYS A 461 -9.08 10.96 5.63
CA LYS A 461 -9.78 11.53 6.80
C LYS A 461 -9.83 13.06 6.78
N PHE A 462 -9.02 13.69 5.93
CA PHE A 462 -9.13 15.12 5.63
C PHE A 462 -10.37 15.46 4.81
N SER A 463 -10.68 14.68 3.77
CA SER A 463 -11.88 14.93 2.95
C SER A 463 -13.19 14.69 3.73
N GLU A 464 -13.14 13.86 4.76
CA GLU A 464 -14.27 13.61 5.67
C GLU A 464 -14.42 14.71 6.74
N ASN A 465 -13.57 15.76 6.73
CA ASN A 465 -13.48 16.81 7.76
C ASN A 465 -13.23 16.30 9.18
N VAL A 466 -12.75 15.06 9.35
CA VAL A 466 -12.42 14.48 10.66
C VAL A 466 -11.07 15.00 11.14
N LEU A 467 -10.09 15.09 10.23
CA LEU A 467 -8.78 15.66 10.48
C LEU A 467 -8.68 16.98 9.71
N ALA A 468 -8.53 18.11 10.40
CA ALA A 468 -8.57 19.44 9.78
C ALA A 468 -7.38 20.31 10.22
N GLY A 469 -6.97 21.22 9.35
CA GLY A 469 -6.03 22.30 9.70
C GLY A 469 -6.79 23.50 10.27
N ALA A 470 -6.13 24.28 11.13
CA ALA A 470 -6.76 25.49 11.69
C ALA A 470 -6.87 26.64 10.68
N ASP A 471 -6.11 26.59 9.57
CA ASP A 471 -5.99 27.69 8.62
C ASP A 471 -5.82 27.21 7.17
N ALA A 472 -6.07 28.14 6.22
CA ALA A 472 -5.96 27.89 4.79
C ALA A 472 -4.53 27.48 4.35
N GLY A 473 -3.49 27.86 5.10
CA GLY A 473 -2.12 27.45 4.84
C GLY A 473 -1.90 25.97 5.13
N ALA A 474 -2.45 25.48 6.24
CA ALA A 474 -2.45 24.08 6.61
C ALA A 474 -3.25 23.23 5.62
N GLU A 475 -4.45 23.68 5.23
CA GLU A 475 -5.23 23.02 4.18
C GLU A 475 -4.45 22.89 2.86
N LYS A 476 -3.70 23.94 2.48
CA LYS A 476 -2.86 23.91 1.29
C LYS A 476 -1.71 22.90 1.41
N VAL A 477 -0.98 22.88 2.53
CA VAL A 477 0.09 21.89 2.77
C VAL A 477 -0.45 20.46 2.75
N LEU A 478 -1.66 20.25 3.27
CA LEU A 478 -2.34 18.96 3.25
C LEU A 478 -2.76 18.56 1.84
N ALA A 479 -3.30 19.50 1.06
CA ALA A 479 -3.62 19.28 -0.35
C ALA A 479 -2.37 18.89 -1.16
N ILE A 480 -1.26 19.60 -0.97
CA ILE A 480 0.04 19.25 -1.56
C ILE A 480 0.48 17.86 -1.11
N GLY A 481 0.39 17.54 0.17
CA GLY A 481 0.73 16.21 0.71
C GLY A 481 -0.04 15.07 0.01
N ARG A 482 -1.34 15.28 -0.29
CA ARG A 482 -2.15 14.34 -1.07
C ARG A 482 -1.64 14.20 -2.51
N MET A 483 -1.31 15.32 -3.16
CA MET A 483 -0.78 15.35 -4.54
C MET A 483 0.56 14.63 -4.70
N LEU A 484 1.46 14.81 -3.73
CA LEU A 484 2.79 14.20 -3.72
C LEU A 484 2.76 12.70 -3.38
N SER A 485 1.72 12.22 -2.69
CA SER A 485 1.68 10.88 -2.11
C SER A 485 1.82 9.75 -3.13
N TYR A 486 1.26 9.90 -4.33
CA TYR A 486 1.34 8.87 -5.37
C TYR A 486 2.75 8.80 -5.96
N TRP A 487 3.29 9.94 -6.40
CA TRP A 487 4.62 10.02 -7.01
C TRP A 487 5.70 9.54 -6.04
N ARG A 488 5.68 10.01 -4.79
CA ARG A 488 6.66 9.60 -3.75
C ARG A 488 6.75 8.09 -3.55
N ASN A 489 5.65 7.35 -3.73
CA ASN A 489 5.60 5.90 -3.51
C ASN A 489 5.92 5.09 -4.78
N ASN A 490 5.72 5.66 -5.96
CA ASN A 490 5.82 4.92 -7.23
C ASN A 490 6.98 5.36 -8.12
N ARG A 491 7.54 6.57 -7.93
CA ARG A 491 8.57 7.15 -8.81
C ARG A 491 9.75 6.21 -9.04
N ASP A 492 10.30 5.62 -7.97
CA ASP A 492 11.49 4.78 -8.07
C ASP A 492 11.20 3.55 -8.94
N ARG A 493 9.97 3.01 -8.87
CA ARG A 493 9.55 1.85 -9.68
C ARG A 493 9.26 2.22 -11.14
N ILE A 494 8.81 3.46 -11.38
CA ILE A 494 8.53 3.99 -12.72
C ILE A 494 9.84 4.34 -13.44
N GLU A 495 10.79 4.95 -12.74
CA GLU A 495 12.11 5.31 -13.28
C GLU A 495 12.98 4.07 -13.56
N GLN A 496 12.87 3.02 -12.74
CA GLN A 496 13.63 1.77 -12.90
C GLN A 496 13.04 0.82 -13.96
N GLN A 497 12.06 1.26 -14.75
CA GLN A 497 11.50 0.42 -15.83
C GLN A 497 12.56 0.14 -16.90
N LEU A 498 12.55 -1.09 -17.44
CA LEU A 498 13.45 -1.47 -18.53
C LEU A 498 12.96 -0.86 -19.85
N VAL A 499 13.47 0.33 -20.16
CA VAL A 499 13.21 1.06 -21.38
C VAL A 499 14.27 0.70 -22.44
N VAL A 500 13.81 0.33 -23.64
CA VAL A 500 14.67 0.07 -24.80
C VAL A 500 14.26 1.02 -25.92
N TRP A 501 15.20 1.86 -26.37
CA TRP A 501 15.02 2.78 -27.49
C TRP A 501 15.45 2.12 -28.81
N LEU A 502 14.70 2.36 -29.88
CA LEU A 502 15.00 1.84 -31.21
C LEU A 502 15.96 2.79 -31.93
N GLY A 503 17.06 2.24 -32.47
CA GLY A 503 17.96 3.01 -33.33
C GLY A 503 17.42 3.16 -34.75
N MET A 504 17.99 4.10 -35.52
CA MET A 504 17.63 4.36 -36.93
C MET A 504 17.73 3.15 -37.87
N ARG A 505 18.41 2.07 -37.46
CA ARG A 505 18.51 0.83 -38.24
C ARG A 505 17.30 -0.10 -38.06
N ASP A 506 16.67 -0.02 -36.89
CA ASP A 506 15.56 -0.90 -36.50
C ASP A 506 14.19 -0.24 -36.75
N LEU A 507 14.19 1.08 -36.98
CA LEU A 507 13.01 1.83 -37.34
C LEU A 507 12.59 1.58 -38.82
N PRO A 508 11.28 1.45 -39.09
CA PRO A 508 10.76 1.47 -40.45
C PRO A 508 11.07 2.81 -41.14
N ARG A 509 11.38 2.78 -42.44
CA ARG A 509 11.71 3.98 -43.23
C ARG A 509 10.65 5.08 -43.16
N SER A 510 9.38 4.71 -43.03
CA SER A 510 8.25 5.65 -42.89
C SER A 510 8.30 6.48 -41.61
N LEU A 511 9.04 6.02 -40.59
CA LEU A 511 9.14 6.70 -39.29
C LEU A 511 10.46 7.48 -39.15
N HIS A 512 11.36 7.44 -40.13
CA HIS A 512 12.63 8.19 -40.09
C HIS A 512 12.46 9.69 -40.25
N GLU A 513 11.34 10.13 -40.82
CA GLU A 513 11.04 11.56 -41.06
C GLU A 513 10.43 12.25 -39.83
N LEU A 514 10.04 11.49 -38.81
CA LEU A 514 9.49 12.02 -37.56
C LEU A 514 10.63 12.33 -36.59
N ASP A 515 10.66 13.56 -36.07
CA ASP A 515 11.60 14.02 -35.03
C ASP A 515 11.24 13.47 -33.64
N THR A 516 10.85 12.20 -33.57
CA THR A 516 10.34 11.56 -32.36
C THR A 516 11.07 10.24 -32.15
N GLU A 517 11.69 10.08 -30.98
CA GLU A 517 12.29 8.82 -30.58
C GLU A 517 11.21 7.80 -30.23
N PHE A 518 11.39 6.57 -30.71
CA PHE A 518 10.48 5.45 -30.42
C PHE A 518 11.20 4.40 -29.58
N GLY A 519 10.49 3.89 -28.59
CA GLY A 519 11.01 2.86 -27.71
C GLY A 519 9.91 1.93 -27.24
N ALA A 520 10.30 1.00 -26.39
CA ALA A 520 9.37 0.12 -25.71
C ALA A 520 9.84 -0.15 -24.29
N ILE A 521 8.87 -0.29 -23.39
CA ILE A 521 9.08 -0.82 -22.06
C ILE A 521 8.81 -2.32 -22.14
N ILE A 522 9.72 -3.11 -21.58
CA ILE A 522 9.57 -4.56 -21.43
C ILE A 522 9.28 -4.82 -19.95
N PRO A 523 7.99 -4.98 -19.56
CA PRO A 523 7.65 -5.22 -18.17
C PRO A 523 8.14 -6.60 -17.75
N GLN A 524 8.75 -6.70 -16.57
CA GLN A 524 9.22 -7.97 -16.01
C GLN A 524 8.06 -8.73 -15.36
N VAL A 525 7.08 -9.13 -16.18
CA VAL A 525 5.88 -9.82 -15.72
C VAL A 525 6.22 -11.24 -15.28
N VAL A 526 5.97 -11.53 -14.00
CA VAL A 526 5.91 -12.91 -13.52
C VAL A 526 4.52 -13.44 -13.83
N VAL A 527 4.41 -14.29 -14.84
CA VAL A 527 3.13 -14.73 -15.42
C VAL A 527 2.21 -15.37 -14.38
N CYS A 528 2.76 -16.15 -13.44
CA CYS A 528 2.02 -16.69 -12.30
C CYS A 528 2.78 -16.41 -11.00
N GLY A 529 2.72 -15.16 -10.54
CA GLY A 529 3.44 -14.72 -9.34
C GLY A 529 2.68 -14.95 -8.02
N THR A 530 1.39 -15.28 -8.08
CA THR A 530 0.56 -15.60 -6.91
C THR A 530 0.08 -17.05 -6.93
N LEU A 531 -0.31 -17.57 -5.77
CA LEU A 531 -0.96 -18.89 -5.63
C LEU A 531 -2.21 -19.02 -6.54
N THR A 532 -2.92 -17.90 -6.75
CA THR A 532 -4.09 -17.82 -7.62
C THR A 532 -3.75 -17.74 -9.10
N ARG A 533 -2.48 -17.94 -9.47
CA ARG A 533 -1.92 -17.91 -10.83
C ARG A 533 -1.98 -16.55 -11.52
N ARG A 534 -2.25 -15.47 -10.78
CA ARG A 534 -2.27 -14.13 -11.36
C ARG A 534 -0.87 -13.65 -11.71
N ALA A 535 -0.79 -12.88 -12.79
CA ALA A 535 0.42 -12.18 -13.17
C ALA A 535 0.78 -11.12 -12.11
N VAL A 536 2.08 -10.97 -11.85
CA VAL A 536 2.61 -9.98 -10.91
C VAL A 536 3.66 -9.15 -11.61
N GLU A 537 3.45 -7.83 -11.58
CA GLU A 537 4.45 -6.84 -11.94
C GLU A 537 4.22 -5.60 -11.02
N PRO A 538 5.25 -5.06 -10.34
CA PRO A 538 5.06 -4.08 -9.26
C PRO A 538 4.63 -2.68 -9.65
N THR A 539 4.61 -2.33 -10.94
CA THR A 539 4.38 -0.97 -11.45
C THR A 539 3.08 -0.92 -12.24
N TRP A 540 3.01 -1.65 -13.36
CA TRP A 540 1.92 -1.66 -14.33
C TRP A 540 0.69 -2.40 -13.84
N MET A 541 0.83 -3.52 -13.11
CA MET A 541 -0.33 -4.24 -12.54
C MET A 541 -0.97 -3.51 -11.36
N THR A 542 -0.28 -2.49 -10.83
CA THR A 542 -0.77 -1.62 -9.75
C THR A 542 -1.01 -0.19 -10.22
N ALA A 543 -0.80 0.10 -11.51
CA ALA A 543 -0.93 1.45 -12.05
C ALA A 543 -2.35 1.94 -11.85
N SER A 544 -2.52 3.10 -11.21
CA SER A 544 -3.84 3.69 -11.02
C SER A 544 -4.32 4.43 -12.27
N ASN A 545 -5.62 4.69 -12.34
CA ASN A 545 -6.17 5.64 -13.32
C ASN A 545 -5.73 7.07 -12.99
N ALA A 546 -5.75 7.94 -14.00
CA ALA A 546 -5.46 9.36 -13.86
C ALA A 546 -6.41 10.03 -12.86
N HIS A 547 -5.85 10.77 -11.90
CA HIS A 547 -6.59 11.45 -10.85
C HIS A 547 -6.09 12.91 -10.73
N LYS A 548 -7.04 13.85 -10.70
CA LYS A 548 -6.75 15.30 -10.70
C LYS A 548 -5.88 15.77 -9.53
N GLU A 549 -5.95 15.08 -8.40
CA GLU A 549 -5.17 15.38 -7.19
C GLU A 549 -3.94 14.48 -7.01
N ARG A 550 -3.40 13.83 -8.06
CA ARG A 550 -2.22 12.95 -7.93
C ARG A 550 -1.24 13.17 -9.07
N ILE A 551 -0.03 13.59 -8.73
CA ILE A 551 1.08 13.80 -9.67
C ILE A 551 1.47 12.46 -10.30
N GLY A 552 1.67 12.43 -11.61
CA GLY A 552 2.11 11.25 -12.35
C GLY A 552 1.10 10.12 -12.44
N SER A 553 -0.17 10.34 -12.04
CA SER A 553 -1.20 9.31 -12.12
C SER A 553 -1.66 9.00 -13.56
N GLU A 554 -1.25 9.82 -14.53
CA GLU A 554 -1.43 9.64 -15.98
C GLU A 554 -0.47 8.63 -16.61
N LEU A 555 0.33 7.91 -15.81
CA LEU A 555 1.33 6.91 -16.24
C LEU A 555 0.86 6.02 -17.40
N ARG A 556 -0.38 5.49 -17.32
CA ARG A 556 -0.93 4.60 -18.35
C ARG A 556 -0.94 5.28 -19.73
N ALA A 557 -1.34 6.56 -19.79
CA ALA A 557 -1.47 7.29 -21.05
C ALA A 557 -0.12 7.58 -21.74
N MET A 558 1.00 7.37 -21.03
CA MET A 558 2.34 7.48 -21.62
C MET A 558 2.74 6.26 -22.44
N VAL A 559 1.98 5.16 -22.33
CA VAL A 559 2.05 4.07 -23.30
C VAL A 559 1.25 4.50 -24.53
N GLN A 560 1.96 4.79 -25.60
CA GLN A 560 1.40 5.34 -26.84
C GLN A 560 1.74 4.41 -28.00
N ALA A 561 0.74 4.08 -28.81
CA ALA A 561 0.96 3.32 -30.02
C ALA A 561 1.81 4.13 -31.02
N PRO A 562 2.74 3.47 -31.73
CA PRO A 562 3.47 4.12 -32.81
C PRO A 562 2.51 4.48 -33.97
N PRO A 563 2.85 5.47 -34.80
CA PRO A 563 2.02 5.85 -35.95
C PRO A 563 1.68 4.65 -36.86
N GLY A 564 0.40 4.54 -37.25
CA GLY A 564 -0.12 3.39 -38.01
C GLY A 564 -0.62 2.23 -37.15
N TYR A 565 -0.54 2.34 -35.83
CA TYR A 565 -1.08 1.38 -34.88
C TYR A 565 -2.00 2.06 -33.86
N SER A 566 -2.95 1.28 -33.35
CA SER A 566 -3.86 1.64 -32.27
C SER A 566 -3.83 0.56 -31.18
N ILE A 567 -4.07 0.96 -29.95
CA ILE A 567 -4.32 0.08 -28.81
C ILE A 567 -5.81 -0.24 -28.76
N VAL A 568 -6.14 -1.53 -28.80
CA VAL A 568 -7.52 -2.03 -28.72
C VAL A 568 -7.65 -2.91 -27.48
N GLY A 569 -8.67 -2.69 -26.67
CA GLY A 569 -8.94 -3.57 -25.53
C GLY A 569 -10.22 -3.27 -24.81
N ALA A 570 -10.55 -4.11 -23.84
CA ALA A 570 -11.78 -4.00 -23.07
C ALA A 570 -11.56 -4.43 -21.62
N ASP A 571 -12.43 -3.93 -20.75
CA ASP A 571 -12.57 -4.34 -19.36
C ASP A 571 -13.66 -5.42 -19.27
N VAL A 572 -13.36 -6.57 -18.66
CA VAL A 572 -14.36 -7.61 -18.44
C VAL A 572 -15.17 -7.24 -17.19
N ASP A 573 -16.34 -6.63 -17.39
CA ASP A 573 -17.20 -6.20 -16.29
C ASP A 573 -17.53 -7.35 -15.33
N SER A 574 -17.15 -7.13 -14.06
CA SER A 574 -17.47 -8.01 -12.93
C SER A 574 -17.17 -9.49 -13.20
N GLN A 575 -16.05 -9.78 -13.85
CA GLN A 575 -15.66 -11.13 -14.28
C GLN A 575 -15.80 -12.17 -13.16
N GLU A 576 -15.18 -11.91 -12.01
CA GLU A 576 -15.17 -12.85 -10.89
C GLU A 576 -16.54 -13.01 -10.24
N LEU A 577 -17.33 -11.93 -10.23
CA LEU A 577 -18.70 -11.94 -9.71
C LEU A 577 -19.59 -12.82 -10.57
N TRP A 578 -19.45 -12.73 -11.89
CA TRP A 578 -20.18 -13.57 -12.83
C TRP A 578 -19.75 -15.03 -12.75
N ILE A 579 -18.44 -15.31 -12.65
CA ILE A 579 -17.93 -16.68 -12.46
C ILE A 579 -18.55 -17.30 -11.19
N ALA A 580 -18.50 -16.55 -10.08
CA ALA A 580 -19.08 -16.99 -8.82
C ALA A 580 -20.60 -17.21 -8.94
N SER A 581 -21.32 -16.35 -9.67
CA SER A 581 -22.77 -16.48 -9.79
C SER A 581 -23.18 -17.68 -10.64
N VAL A 582 -22.48 -17.90 -11.74
CA VAL A 582 -22.71 -19.04 -12.63
C VAL A 582 -22.39 -20.38 -11.95
N ILE A 583 -21.37 -20.45 -11.09
CA ILE A 583 -21.08 -21.63 -10.26
C ILE A 583 -22.27 -21.92 -9.33
N GLY A 584 -22.81 -20.89 -8.66
CA GLY A 584 -23.98 -21.05 -7.78
C GLY A 584 -25.26 -21.45 -8.52
N ASP A 585 -25.53 -20.83 -9.66
CA ASP A 585 -26.68 -21.13 -10.51
C ASP A 585 -26.62 -22.56 -11.09
N ALA A 586 -25.44 -22.98 -11.54
CA ALA A 586 -25.19 -24.33 -12.05
C ALA A 586 -25.44 -25.40 -10.98
N HIS A 587 -24.92 -25.19 -9.76
CA HIS A 587 -25.11 -26.10 -8.64
C HIS A 587 -26.57 -26.15 -8.17
N PHE A 588 -27.29 -25.02 -8.17
CA PHE A 588 -28.66 -24.96 -7.64
C PHE A 588 -29.69 -25.58 -8.57
N ALA A 589 -29.73 -25.18 -9.85
CA ALA A 589 -30.78 -25.60 -10.77
C ALA A 589 -30.32 -25.79 -12.24
N LYS A 590 -29.02 -25.69 -12.52
CA LYS A 590 -28.48 -25.73 -13.89
C LYS A 590 -29.18 -24.76 -14.85
N MET A 591 -29.49 -23.56 -14.35
CA MET A 591 -30.12 -22.49 -15.12
C MET A 591 -29.57 -21.13 -14.70
N HIS A 592 -29.24 -20.28 -15.67
CA HIS A 592 -28.78 -18.92 -15.40
C HIS A 592 -29.83 -18.10 -14.64
N GLY A 593 -29.40 -17.38 -13.61
CA GLY A 593 -30.27 -16.53 -12.81
C GLY A 593 -31.23 -17.28 -11.88
N ALA A 594 -31.02 -18.59 -11.67
CA ALA A 594 -31.84 -19.39 -10.77
C ALA A 594 -31.68 -18.99 -9.29
N THR A 595 -30.53 -18.44 -8.93
CA THR A 595 -30.29 -17.91 -7.58
C THR A 595 -30.54 -16.39 -7.53
N PRO A 596 -30.93 -15.82 -6.37
CA PRO A 596 -31.02 -14.37 -6.23
C PRO A 596 -29.72 -13.65 -6.60
N PHE A 597 -28.57 -14.28 -6.28
CA PHE A 597 -27.25 -13.80 -6.66
C PHE A 597 -27.05 -13.76 -8.19
N GLY A 598 -27.37 -14.85 -8.89
CA GLY A 598 -27.37 -14.89 -10.35
C GLY A 598 -28.27 -13.83 -10.98
N TRP A 599 -29.48 -13.66 -10.45
CA TRP A 599 -30.42 -12.65 -10.93
C TRP A 599 -29.90 -11.21 -10.74
N MET A 600 -29.35 -10.90 -9.56
CA MET A 600 -28.75 -9.60 -9.27
C MET A 600 -27.54 -9.31 -10.16
N THR A 601 -26.78 -10.33 -10.56
CA THR A 601 -25.61 -10.17 -11.45
C THR A 601 -26.01 -9.99 -12.91
N LEU A 602 -27.05 -10.68 -13.38
CA LEU A 602 -27.48 -10.65 -14.79
C LEU A 602 -28.40 -9.48 -15.14
N SER A 603 -29.32 -9.14 -14.23
CA SER A 603 -30.38 -8.13 -14.45
C SER A 603 -30.23 -6.90 -13.58
N GLY A 604 -29.34 -6.91 -12.58
CA GLY A 604 -29.14 -5.80 -11.65
C GLY A 604 -28.46 -4.61 -12.32
N ARG A 605 -28.95 -3.40 -12.04
CA ARG A 605 -28.39 -2.15 -12.56
C ARG A 605 -27.97 -1.24 -11.42
N LYS A 606 -26.82 -0.59 -11.60
CA LYS A 606 -26.31 0.43 -10.66
C LYS A 606 -27.26 1.61 -10.53
N ALA A 607 -27.86 2.06 -11.64
CA ALA A 607 -28.77 3.20 -11.67
C ALA A 607 -30.04 2.95 -10.85
N ASP A 608 -30.59 1.74 -10.94
CA ASP A 608 -31.84 1.36 -10.27
C ASP A 608 -31.60 0.90 -8.81
N GLY A 609 -30.34 0.80 -8.38
CA GLY A 609 -29.96 0.28 -7.06
C GLY A 609 -30.32 -1.19 -6.84
N THR A 610 -30.56 -1.95 -7.93
CA THR A 610 -30.92 -3.36 -7.92
C THR A 610 -29.71 -4.29 -8.02
N ASP A 611 -28.52 -3.73 -8.28
CA ASP A 611 -27.28 -4.49 -8.24
C ASP A 611 -26.94 -4.94 -6.82
N MET A 612 -26.27 -6.08 -6.71
CA MET A 612 -25.92 -6.71 -5.43
C MET A 612 -25.21 -5.79 -4.44
N HIS A 613 -24.33 -4.90 -4.91
CA HIS A 613 -23.63 -3.96 -4.03
C HIS A 613 -24.61 -2.95 -3.43
N SER A 614 -25.54 -2.42 -4.24
CA SER A 614 -26.59 -1.51 -3.76
C SER A 614 -27.60 -2.19 -2.84
N VAL A 615 -27.99 -3.44 -3.13
CA VAL A 615 -28.87 -4.23 -2.26
C VAL A 615 -28.22 -4.47 -0.90
N THR A 616 -26.93 -4.84 -0.88
CA THR A 616 -26.18 -5.04 0.37
C THR A 616 -26.00 -3.71 1.12
N ALA A 617 -25.65 -2.64 0.41
CA ALA A 617 -25.51 -1.29 0.95
C ALA A 617 -26.80 -0.82 1.64
N LYS A 618 -27.95 -1.00 1.00
CA LYS A 618 -29.27 -0.64 1.53
C LYS A 618 -29.65 -1.48 2.75
N ALA A 619 -29.33 -2.78 2.76
CA ALA A 619 -29.67 -3.68 3.86
C ALA A 619 -28.88 -3.38 5.16
N VAL A 620 -27.63 -2.92 5.02
CA VAL A 620 -26.68 -2.66 6.12
C VAL A 620 -26.63 -1.16 6.50
N GLY A 621 -27.00 -0.27 5.58
CA GLY A 621 -26.93 1.19 5.77
C GLY A 621 -25.52 1.75 5.57
N ILE A 622 -24.82 1.30 4.52
CA ILE A 622 -23.47 1.77 4.15
C ILE A 622 -23.45 2.30 2.71
N SER A 623 -22.37 2.98 2.31
CA SER A 623 -22.22 3.40 0.92
C SER A 623 -22.02 2.20 -0.01
N ARG A 624 -22.38 2.35 -1.28
CA ARG A 624 -22.22 1.31 -2.30
C ARG A 624 -20.75 0.90 -2.47
N ASP A 625 -19.81 1.85 -2.42
CA ASP A 625 -18.40 1.56 -2.61
C ASP A 625 -17.82 0.78 -1.42
N HIS A 626 -18.26 1.09 -0.18
CA HIS A 626 -17.93 0.28 0.99
C HIS A 626 -18.52 -1.13 0.88
N ALA A 627 -19.79 -1.25 0.44
CA ALA A 627 -20.43 -2.54 0.21
C ALA A 627 -19.73 -3.36 -0.90
N LYS A 628 -19.21 -2.70 -1.94
CA LYS A 628 -18.41 -3.34 -2.99
C LYS A 628 -17.19 -4.03 -2.37
N VAL A 629 -16.38 -3.31 -1.60
CA VAL A 629 -15.19 -3.87 -0.95
C VAL A 629 -15.54 -5.06 -0.06
N ILE A 630 -16.61 -4.96 0.72
CA ILE A 630 -17.05 -6.04 1.62
C ILE A 630 -17.56 -7.26 0.84
N ASN A 631 -18.35 -7.08 -0.21
CA ASN A 631 -18.89 -8.20 -0.99
C ASN A 631 -17.78 -9.00 -1.67
N TYR A 632 -16.79 -8.33 -2.28
CA TYR A 632 -15.63 -9.01 -2.86
C TYR A 632 -14.86 -9.78 -1.79
N ALA A 633 -14.57 -9.15 -0.65
CA ALA A 633 -13.90 -9.84 0.45
C ALA A 633 -14.68 -11.08 0.93
N ARG A 634 -16.01 -11.01 1.01
CA ARG A 634 -16.88 -12.11 1.42
C ARG A 634 -16.85 -13.27 0.41
N ILE A 635 -16.94 -12.97 -0.89
CA ILE A 635 -16.88 -13.98 -1.96
C ILE A 635 -15.54 -14.74 -1.92
N TYR A 636 -14.46 -14.04 -1.56
CA TYR A 636 -13.15 -14.64 -1.30
C TYR A 636 -13.03 -15.37 0.05
N GLY A 637 -14.13 -15.64 0.73
CA GLY A 637 -14.15 -16.42 1.97
C GLY A 637 -13.81 -15.63 3.24
N ALA A 638 -13.74 -14.29 3.21
CA ALA A 638 -13.52 -13.51 4.43
C ALA A 638 -14.69 -13.71 5.42
N GLY A 639 -14.34 -13.97 6.69
CA GLY A 639 -15.30 -14.22 7.76
C GLY A 639 -15.94 -12.95 8.34
N GLN A 640 -16.89 -13.15 9.26
CA GLN A 640 -17.65 -12.07 9.90
C GLN A 640 -16.75 -11.06 10.63
N GLN A 641 -15.73 -11.53 11.36
CA GLN A 641 -14.80 -10.67 12.11
C GLN A 641 -14.05 -9.69 11.20
N PHE A 642 -13.75 -10.09 9.97
CA PHE A 642 -13.10 -9.22 9.00
C PHE A 642 -14.03 -8.09 8.55
N ALA A 643 -15.31 -8.40 8.32
CA ALA A 643 -16.32 -7.39 7.99
C ALA A 643 -16.60 -6.44 9.15
N GLU A 644 -16.61 -6.92 10.40
CA GLU A 644 -16.72 -6.08 11.60
C GLU A 644 -15.58 -5.06 11.65
N ARG A 645 -14.34 -5.51 11.44
CA ARG A 645 -13.17 -4.62 11.39
C ARG A 645 -13.27 -3.60 10.25
N LEU A 646 -13.68 -4.02 9.05
CA LEU A 646 -13.86 -3.11 7.91
C LEU A 646 -14.95 -2.06 8.15
N LEU A 647 -16.08 -2.47 8.72
CA LEU A 647 -17.18 -1.55 9.06
C LEU A 647 -16.71 -0.48 10.05
N LYS A 648 -15.89 -0.85 11.04
CA LYS A 648 -15.25 0.10 11.96
C LYS A 648 -14.20 0.98 11.29
N GLN A 649 -13.48 0.49 10.29
CA GLN A 649 -12.55 1.35 9.53
C GLN A 649 -13.28 2.41 8.71
N PHE A 650 -14.42 2.05 8.10
CA PHE A 650 -15.25 2.98 7.34
C PHE A 650 -15.94 4.00 8.24
N ASN A 651 -16.49 3.56 9.37
CA ASN A 651 -17.09 4.43 10.37
C ASN A 651 -16.53 4.11 11.76
N PRO A 652 -15.48 4.82 12.19
CA PRO A 652 -14.86 4.54 13.49
C PRO A 652 -15.72 4.92 14.69
N ALA A 653 -16.82 5.68 14.50
CA ALA A 653 -17.76 6.00 15.57
C ALA A 653 -18.74 4.84 15.85
N MET A 654 -18.72 3.79 15.03
CA MET A 654 -19.56 2.61 15.21
C MET A 654 -19.08 1.76 16.38
N SER A 655 -19.98 1.44 17.32
CA SER A 655 -19.67 0.56 18.46
C SER A 655 -19.44 -0.89 18.01
N ASP A 656 -18.68 -1.67 18.80
CA ASP A 656 -18.43 -3.09 18.51
C ASP A 656 -19.72 -3.92 18.39
N ASN A 657 -20.71 -3.63 19.24
CA ASN A 657 -21.99 -4.32 19.21
C ASN A 657 -22.79 -3.97 17.95
N GLU A 658 -22.75 -2.71 17.51
CA GLU A 658 -23.40 -2.29 16.28
C GLU A 658 -22.71 -2.89 15.04
N ALA A 659 -21.38 -2.87 15.01
CA ALA A 659 -20.58 -3.46 13.94
C ALA A 659 -20.85 -4.97 13.82
N LYS A 660 -20.86 -5.69 14.95
CA LYS A 660 -21.21 -7.11 15.03
C LYS A 660 -22.65 -7.38 14.59
N GLY A 661 -23.60 -6.55 15.01
CA GLY A 661 -25.00 -6.65 14.59
C GLY A 661 -25.17 -6.47 13.08
N LYS A 662 -24.54 -5.45 12.50
CA LYS A 662 -24.55 -5.16 11.05
C LYS A 662 -23.87 -6.26 10.25
N ALA A 663 -22.69 -6.72 10.68
CA ALA A 663 -21.96 -7.80 10.03
C ALA A 663 -22.76 -9.11 10.08
N SER A 664 -23.28 -9.50 11.25
CA SER A 664 -24.11 -10.71 11.40
C SER A 664 -25.36 -10.68 10.52
N LYS A 665 -26.07 -9.53 10.49
CA LYS A 665 -27.24 -9.33 9.61
C LYS A 665 -26.85 -9.50 8.14
N MET A 666 -25.73 -8.92 7.72
CA MET A 666 -25.23 -9.01 6.36
C MET A 666 -24.86 -10.45 5.96
N PHE A 667 -24.12 -11.19 6.81
CA PHE A 667 -23.76 -12.58 6.54
C PHE A 667 -24.98 -13.51 6.53
N THR A 668 -25.95 -13.28 7.42
CA THR A 668 -27.20 -14.04 7.44
C THR A 668 -28.03 -13.80 6.17
N LEU A 669 -28.12 -12.56 5.69
CA LEU A 669 -28.84 -12.22 4.45
C LEU A 669 -28.18 -12.84 3.21
N THR A 670 -26.86 -12.92 3.19
CA THR A 670 -26.09 -13.29 1.99
C THR A 670 -25.63 -14.73 2.01
N LYS A 671 -24.76 -15.11 2.94
CA LYS A 671 -24.28 -16.49 3.09
C LYS A 671 -25.36 -17.43 3.63
N GLY A 672 -26.23 -16.94 4.52
CA GLY A 672 -27.30 -17.73 5.14
C GLY A 672 -26.88 -18.37 6.46
N LYS A 673 -27.59 -19.43 6.87
CA LYS A 673 -27.29 -20.22 8.09
C LYS A 673 -26.87 -21.64 7.71
N ARG A 674 -25.89 -22.18 8.44
CA ARG A 674 -25.50 -23.60 8.34
C ARG A 674 -26.60 -24.50 8.88
N LYS A 675 -26.88 -25.53 8.11
CA LYS A 675 -27.89 -26.54 8.38
C LYS A 675 -27.31 -27.92 8.08
N PHE A 676 -27.79 -28.92 8.81
CA PHE A 676 -27.30 -30.30 8.77
C PHE A 676 -28.41 -31.22 8.29
N ARG A 677 -28.06 -32.15 7.40
CA ARG A 677 -28.94 -33.23 6.96
C ARG A 677 -28.41 -34.55 7.47
N LEU A 678 -29.30 -35.46 7.86
CA LEU A 678 -28.93 -36.81 8.27
C LEU A 678 -28.41 -37.60 7.07
N LYS A 679 -27.44 -38.49 7.30
CA LYS A 679 -27.06 -39.47 6.27
C LYS A 679 -28.17 -40.51 6.11
N GLU A 680 -28.26 -41.10 4.92
CA GLU A 680 -29.30 -42.09 4.58
C GLU A 680 -29.44 -43.22 5.61
N SER A 681 -28.32 -43.69 6.19
CA SER A 681 -28.31 -44.73 7.24
C SER A 681 -29.04 -44.36 8.53
N TYR A 682 -29.23 -43.07 8.80
CA TYR A 682 -29.92 -42.54 9.97
C TYR A 682 -31.29 -41.95 9.65
N CYS A 683 -31.65 -41.82 8.36
CA CYS A 683 -32.96 -41.30 7.93
C CYS A 683 -34.13 -42.26 8.25
N ASP A 684 -33.86 -43.55 8.41
CA ASP A 684 -34.89 -44.52 8.82
C ASP A 684 -35.19 -44.47 10.33
N ILE A 685 -34.26 -43.93 11.12
CA ILE A 685 -34.31 -43.90 12.59
C ILE A 685 -34.81 -42.54 13.10
N PHE A 686 -34.55 -41.47 12.36
CA PHE A 686 -34.86 -40.10 12.73
C PHE A 686 -35.63 -39.38 11.61
N GLU A 687 -36.38 -38.34 11.96
CA GLU A 687 -37.16 -37.55 11.01
C GLU A 687 -36.25 -36.93 9.93
N ASP A 688 -36.45 -37.26 8.65
CA ASP A 688 -35.71 -36.63 7.53
C ASP A 688 -36.15 -35.17 7.36
N ARG A 689 -35.52 -34.31 8.16
CA ARG A 689 -35.66 -32.87 8.12
C ARG A 689 -34.30 -32.22 8.25
N VAL A 690 -34.28 -30.91 8.01
CA VAL A 690 -33.05 -30.13 8.11
C VAL A 690 -32.87 -29.62 9.53
N TYR A 691 -31.74 -29.97 10.16
CA TYR A 691 -31.43 -29.63 11.55
C TYR A 691 -30.54 -28.40 11.66
N THR A 692 -30.75 -27.60 12.71
CA THR A 692 -29.80 -26.54 13.10
C THR A 692 -28.60 -27.12 13.85
N MET A 693 -27.48 -26.40 13.92
CA MET A 693 -26.27 -26.85 14.64
C MET A 693 -26.59 -27.32 16.08
N THR A 694 -27.40 -26.54 16.80
CA THR A 694 -27.76 -26.85 18.19
C THR A 694 -28.59 -28.14 18.29
N GLU A 695 -29.47 -28.41 17.33
CA GLU A 695 -30.28 -29.62 17.30
C GLU A 695 -29.43 -30.83 16.89
N ALA A 696 -28.55 -30.67 15.89
CA ALA A 696 -27.66 -31.73 15.44
C ALA A 696 -26.68 -32.15 16.54
N LEU A 697 -26.09 -31.19 17.26
CA LEU A 697 -25.25 -31.46 18.44
C LEU A 697 -26.02 -32.17 19.56
N LYS A 698 -27.26 -31.75 19.83
CA LYS A 698 -28.12 -32.43 20.83
C LYS A 698 -28.43 -33.87 20.43
N LEU A 699 -28.67 -34.11 19.14
CA LEU A 699 -28.95 -35.45 18.61
C LEU A 699 -27.70 -36.35 18.72
N SER A 700 -26.54 -35.84 18.27
CA SER A 700 -25.24 -36.51 18.37
C SER A 700 -24.89 -36.83 19.83
N ALA A 701 -25.01 -35.86 20.74
CA ALA A 701 -24.73 -36.05 22.16
C ALA A 701 -25.67 -37.07 22.83
N LYS A 702 -26.94 -37.13 22.41
CA LYS A 702 -27.93 -38.07 22.94
C LYS A 702 -27.67 -39.51 22.52
N HIS A 703 -27.08 -39.72 21.34
CA HIS A 703 -26.84 -41.04 20.76
C HIS A 703 -25.38 -41.51 20.86
N GLY A 704 -24.47 -40.65 21.34
CA GLY A 704 -23.05 -41.00 21.51
C GLY A 704 -22.30 -41.21 20.19
N VAL A 705 -22.84 -40.69 19.09
CA VAL A 705 -22.26 -40.80 17.73
C VAL A 705 -21.63 -39.48 17.34
N ILE A 706 -20.50 -39.51 16.65
CA ILE A 706 -19.80 -38.30 16.19
C ILE A 706 -20.67 -37.58 15.15
N LEU A 707 -20.69 -36.24 15.18
CA LEU A 707 -21.51 -35.41 14.28
C LEU A 707 -21.29 -35.76 12.80
N GLU A 708 -20.04 -36.00 12.41
CA GLU A 708 -19.61 -36.35 11.05
C GLU A 708 -20.03 -37.76 10.61
N GLU A 709 -20.28 -38.66 11.56
CA GLU A 709 -20.80 -40.01 11.26
C GLU A 709 -22.30 -39.95 11.02
N MET A 710 -23.02 -39.14 11.80
CA MET A 710 -24.49 -39.06 11.79
C MET A 710 -25.06 -38.13 10.70
N PHE A 711 -24.39 -37.01 10.45
CA PHE A 711 -24.85 -35.97 9.52
C PHE A 711 -23.92 -35.87 8.31
N GLU A 712 -24.50 -35.43 7.20
CA GLU A 712 -23.73 -34.94 6.05
C GLU A 712 -23.00 -33.64 6.38
N ASN A 713 -22.08 -33.24 5.50
CA ASN A 713 -21.38 -31.97 5.62
C ASN A 713 -22.37 -30.80 5.71
N PRO A 714 -22.12 -29.80 6.57
CA PRO A 714 -23.03 -28.68 6.76
C PRO A 714 -23.21 -27.86 5.48
N GLN A 715 -24.45 -27.55 5.14
CA GLN A 715 -24.79 -26.72 3.99
C GLN A 715 -25.37 -25.38 4.43
N TRP A 716 -25.03 -24.32 3.70
CA TRP A 716 -25.61 -23.00 3.85
C TRP A 716 -27.00 -22.96 3.22
N THR A 717 -27.96 -22.37 3.93
CA THR A 717 -29.34 -22.17 3.44
C THR A 717 -29.91 -20.82 3.85
N GLY A 718 -30.83 -20.29 3.05
CA GLY A 718 -31.61 -19.09 3.37
C GLY A 718 -30.90 -17.75 3.11
N GLY A 719 -29.70 -17.76 2.54
CA GLY A 719 -29.00 -16.57 2.05
C GLY A 719 -29.06 -16.45 0.53
N THR A 720 -28.85 -15.25 0.00
CA THR A 720 -28.82 -14.99 -1.46
C THR A 720 -27.73 -15.75 -2.21
N GLU A 721 -26.62 -16.06 -1.54
CA GLU A 721 -25.38 -16.65 -2.08
C GLU A 721 -25.12 -18.07 -1.56
N SER A 722 -26.06 -18.65 -0.80
CA SER A 722 -25.85 -19.95 -0.14
C SER A 722 -25.43 -21.07 -1.11
N ALA A 723 -26.06 -21.15 -2.29
CA ALA A 723 -25.74 -22.16 -3.30
C ALA A 723 -24.30 -22.05 -3.82
N MET A 724 -23.83 -20.82 -4.08
CA MET A 724 -22.45 -20.55 -4.48
C MET A 724 -21.47 -21.01 -3.39
N PHE A 725 -21.70 -20.64 -2.13
CA PHE A 725 -20.81 -21.04 -1.04
C PHE A 725 -20.77 -22.54 -0.81
N ASN A 726 -21.90 -23.25 -0.98
CA ASN A 726 -21.94 -24.71 -0.88
C ASN A 726 -21.04 -25.35 -1.95
N CYS A 727 -21.20 -24.94 -3.21
CA CYS A 727 -20.38 -25.46 -4.31
C CYS A 727 -18.89 -25.12 -4.15
N LEU A 728 -18.57 -23.88 -3.73
CA LEU A 728 -17.17 -23.50 -3.49
C LEU A 728 -16.54 -24.26 -2.31
N GLU A 729 -17.28 -24.48 -1.21
CA GLU A 729 -16.82 -25.28 -0.07
C GLU A 729 -16.67 -26.76 -0.45
N GLU A 730 -17.52 -27.30 -1.32
CA GLU A 730 -17.41 -28.67 -1.87
C GLU A 730 -16.14 -28.84 -2.71
N ILE A 731 -15.90 -27.94 -3.68
CA ILE A 731 -14.68 -27.96 -4.51
C ILE A 731 -13.44 -27.81 -3.63
N ALA A 732 -13.46 -26.86 -2.69
CA ALA A 732 -12.33 -26.58 -1.81
C ALA A 732 -11.97 -27.79 -0.94
N ASN A 733 -12.96 -28.53 -0.43
CA ASN A 733 -12.77 -29.70 0.45
C ASN A 733 -12.57 -31.02 -0.30
N SER A 734 -12.65 -31.05 -1.63
CA SER A 734 -12.29 -32.23 -2.40
C SER A 734 -10.81 -32.61 -2.18
N LYS A 735 -10.47 -33.90 -2.22
CA LYS A 735 -9.09 -34.39 -2.00
C LYS A 735 -8.08 -33.76 -2.94
N GLU A 736 -8.50 -33.48 -4.17
CA GLU A 736 -7.69 -32.85 -5.20
C GLU A 736 -8.44 -31.63 -5.76
N PRO A 737 -8.40 -30.45 -5.11
CA PRO A 737 -9.14 -29.29 -5.55
C PRO A 737 -8.70 -28.84 -6.95
N VAL A 738 -9.65 -28.81 -7.88
CA VAL A 738 -9.43 -28.39 -9.27
C VAL A 738 -10.36 -27.24 -9.63
N THR A 739 -9.92 -26.39 -10.55
CA THR A 739 -10.82 -25.38 -11.15
C THR A 739 -11.88 -26.08 -12.00
N PRO A 740 -13.15 -25.67 -11.91
CA PRO A 740 -14.23 -26.35 -12.63
C PRO A 740 -14.15 -26.17 -14.15
N PHE A 741 -13.36 -25.20 -14.62
CA PHE A 741 -13.30 -24.79 -16.03
C PHE A 741 -12.22 -25.53 -16.83
N LEU A 742 -10.95 -25.39 -16.43
CA LEU A 742 -9.80 -26.00 -17.12
C LEU A 742 -9.17 -27.16 -16.36
N GLY A 743 -9.72 -27.56 -15.22
CA GLY A 743 -9.20 -28.66 -14.39
C GLY A 743 -7.83 -28.36 -13.79
N GLY A 744 -7.48 -27.08 -13.58
CA GLY A 744 -6.21 -26.71 -12.97
C GLY A 744 -6.21 -27.04 -11.48
N ARG A 745 -5.20 -27.76 -10.98
CA ARG A 745 -5.15 -28.23 -9.59
C ARG A 745 -4.46 -27.25 -8.64
N LEU A 746 -4.92 -27.19 -7.40
CA LEU A 746 -4.35 -26.35 -6.34
C LEU A 746 -2.89 -26.73 -6.01
N SER A 747 -2.13 -25.79 -5.44
CA SER A 747 -0.78 -26.03 -4.92
C SER A 747 -0.76 -27.18 -3.90
N ARG A 748 0.27 -28.02 -3.96
CA ARG A 748 0.45 -29.18 -3.07
C ARG A 748 0.40 -28.82 -1.58
N ALA A 749 0.82 -27.61 -1.22
CA ALA A 749 0.87 -27.14 0.16
C ALA A 749 -0.50 -26.83 0.78
N LEU A 750 -1.57 -26.78 -0.03
CA LEU A 750 -2.91 -26.39 0.38
C LEU A 750 -3.98 -27.43 0.01
N GLU A 751 -3.58 -28.64 -0.38
CA GLU A 751 -4.54 -29.73 -0.54
C GLU A 751 -5.11 -30.13 0.82
N PRO A 752 -6.44 -30.27 0.96
CA PRO A 752 -7.04 -30.67 2.22
C PRO A 752 -6.57 -32.06 2.65
N LYS A 753 -6.39 -32.21 3.95
CA LYS A 753 -6.01 -33.47 4.59
C LYS A 753 -7.18 -34.05 5.36
N ASP A 754 -7.27 -35.37 5.43
CA ASP A 754 -8.36 -36.06 6.11
C ASP A 754 -8.34 -35.72 7.63
N GLY A 755 -9.42 -35.10 8.14
CA GLY A 755 -9.72 -35.02 9.58
C GLY A 755 -9.34 -33.75 10.36
N VAL A 756 -9.06 -32.59 9.73
CA VAL A 756 -8.68 -31.36 10.45
C VAL A 756 -9.56 -30.16 10.07
N ASP A 757 -9.98 -29.39 11.09
CA ASP A 757 -10.71 -28.12 10.97
C ASP A 757 -9.86 -27.10 10.18
N ASP A 758 -10.23 -26.93 8.91
CA ASP A 758 -9.30 -26.45 7.90
C ASP A 758 -9.20 -24.91 7.92
N ARG A 759 -8.23 -24.43 8.71
CA ARG A 759 -7.79 -23.03 8.80
C ARG A 759 -7.60 -22.36 7.43
N TYR A 760 -7.32 -23.13 6.38
CA TYR A 760 -7.05 -22.64 5.03
C TYR A 760 -8.27 -22.68 4.11
N LEU A 761 -9.44 -23.12 4.58
CA LEU A 761 -10.69 -23.12 3.78
C LEU A 761 -10.97 -21.77 3.11
N PRO A 762 -10.88 -20.61 3.79
CA PRO A 762 -11.05 -19.31 3.13
C PRO A 762 -10.09 -19.09 1.96
N THR A 763 -8.85 -19.56 2.09
CA THR A 763 -7.82 -19.43 1.05
C THR A 763 -8.13 -20.32 -0.15
N ARG A 764 -8.60 -21.54 0.09
CA ARG A 764 -9.00 -22.50 -0.97
C ARG A 764 -10.22 -21.99 -1.73
N VAL A 765 -11.24 -21.48 -1.02
CA VAL A 765 -12.43 -20.86 -1.64
C VAL A 765 -12.04 -19.65 -2.49
N ASN A 766 -11.18 -18.76 -1.97
CA ASN A 766 -10.66 -17.64 -2.73
C ASN A 766 -9.92 -18.09 -4.00
N TRP A 767 -9.14 -19.16 -3.89
CA TRP A 767 -8.37 -19.70 -5.01
C TRP A 767 -9.28 -20.21 -6.13
N VAL A 768 -10.39 -20.90 -5.84
CA VAL A 768 -11.30 -21.42 -6.89
C VAL A 768 -11.81 -20.29 -7.79
N VAL A 769 -12.26 -19.17 -7.20
CA VAL A 769 -12.79 -18.03 -7.96
C VAL A 769 -11.69 -17.30 -8.72
N GLN A 770 -10.61 -16.89 -8.05
CA GLN A 770 -9.53 -16.13 -8.68
C GLN A 770 -8.77 -16.94 -9.73
N SER A 771 -8.55 -18.23 -9.45
CA SER A 771 -7.88 -19.11 -10.39
C SER A 771 -8.78 -19.43 -11.59
N GLY A 772 -10.10 -19.48 -11.41
CA GLY A 772 -11.07 -19.54 -12.51
C GLY A 772 -11.07 -18.27 -13.38
N ALA A 773 -10.84 -17.10 -12.79
CA ALA A 773 -10.67 -15.85 -13.55
C ALA A 773 -9.39 -15.86 -14.41
N VAL A 774 -8.30 -16.47 -13.91
CA VAL A 774 -7.09 -16.69 -14.72
C VAL A 774 -7.34 -17.66 -15.88
N ASP A 775 -8.14 -18.71 -15.67
CA ASP A 775 -8.56 -19.61 -16.76
C ASP A 775 -9.34 -18.86 -17.84
N PHE A 776 -10.18 -17.90 -17.45
CA PHE A 776 -10.92 -17.02 -18.36
C PHE A 776 -9.95 -16.16 -19.18
N LEU A 777 -8.97 -15.54 -18.52
CA LEU A 777 -7.94 -14.73 -19.18
C LEU A 777 -7.13 -15.56 -20.18
N HIS A 778 -6.68 -16.76 -19.82
CA HIS A 778 -5.93 -17.62 -20.73
C HIS A 778 -6.75 -17.98 -21.98
N LEU A 779 -8.03 -18.32 -21.82
CA LEU A 779 -8.93 -18.59 -22.94
C LEU A 779 -9.13 -17.36 -23.83
N MET A 780 -9.24 -16.16 -23.24
CA MET A 780 -9.31 -14.92 -24.01
C MET A 780 -8.04 -14.68 -24.84
N LEU A 781 -6.86 -14.81 -24.24
CA LEU A 781 -5.58 -14.59 -24.92
C LEU A 781 -5.38 -15.57 -26.07
N VAL A 782 -5.67 -16.85 -25.84
CA VAL A 782 -5.55 -17.89 -26.87
C VAL A 782 -6.56 -17.67 -28.01
N SER A 783 -7.81 -17.34 -27.68
CA SER A 783 -8.86 -17.07 -28.68
C SER A 783 -8.52 -15.85 -29.52
N MET A 784 -8.08 -14.75 -28.89
CA MET A 784 -7.64 -13.55 -29.59
C MET A 784 -6.45 -13.83 -30.50
N ARG A 785 -5.45 -14.58 -30.01
CA ARG A 785 -4.31 -14.98 -30.83
C ARG A 785 -4.73 -15.84 -32.03
N TRP A 786 -5.77 -16.65 -31.87
CA TRP A 786 -6.33 -17.47 -32.94
C TRP A 786 -7.17 -16.67 -33.96
N LEU A 787 -7.89 -15.64 -33.51
CA LEU A 787 -8.74 -14.82 -34.38
C LEU A 787 -7.96 -13.73 -35.14
N LEU A 788 -6.85 -13.24 -34.57
CA LEU A 788 -6.12 -12.09 -35.10
C LEU A 788 -4.94 -12.44 -36.00
N ASP A 789 -4.51 -11.41 -36.74
CA ASP A 789 -3.32 -11.44 -37.58
C ASP A 789 -2.05 -11.58 -36.72
N THR A 790 -0.99 -12.09 -37.33
CA THR A 790 0.35 -12.21 -36.77
C THR A 790 0.98 -10.86 -36.40
N ARG A 791 0.54 -9.77 -37.04
CA ARG A 791 0.98 -8.39 -36.77
C ARG A 791 0.41 -7.81 -35.48
N THR A 792 -0.71 -8.34 -34.99
CA THR A 792 -1.25 -7.93 -33.68
C THR A 792 -0.41 -8.52 -32.55
N ARG A 793 -0.11 -7.70 -31.55
CA ARG A 793 0.64 -8.09 -30.36
C ARG A 793 -0.17 -7.84 -29.10
N PHE A 794 0.00 -8.74 -28.13
CA PHE A 794 -0.48 -8.50 -26.77
C PHE A 794 0.37 -7.39 -26.13
N CYS A 795 -0.29 -6.36 -25.58
CA CYS A 795 0.41 -5.30 -24.85
C CYS A 795 0.59 -5.68 -23.40
N ILE A 796 -0.54 -5.78 -22.69
CA ILE A 796 -0.60 -6.02 -21.26
C ILE A 796 -2.01 -6.44 -20.88
N SER A 797 -2.12 -7.15 -19.77
CA SER A 797 -3.38 -7.38 -19.07
C SER A 797 -3.19 -6.91 -17.65
N PHE A 798 -4.09 -6.08 -17.13
CA PHE A 798 -4.05 -5.63 -15.74
C PHE A 798 -5.45 -5.72 -15.14
N HIS A 799 -5.54 -6.34 -13.97
CA HIS A 799 -6.83 -6.74 -13.38
C HIS A 799 -7.66 -7.57 -14.38
N ASP A 800 -8.78 -7.02 -14.85
CA ASP A 800 -9.74 -7.68 -15.73
C ASP A 800 -9.69 -7.07 -17.16
N GLU A 801 -8.71 -6.21 -17.43
CA GLU A 801 -8.52 -5.54 -18.72
C GLU A 801 -7.49 -6.30 -19.58
N VAL A 802 -7.75 -6.37 -20.89
CA VAL A 802 -6.82 -6.96 -21.87
C VAL A 802 -6.63 -5.99 -23.02
N ARG A 803 -5.37 -5.66 -23.33
CA ARG A 803 -5.00 -4.63 -24.33
C ARG A 803 -4.06 -5.20 -25.38
N TYR A 804 -4.31 -4.87 -26.64
CA TYR A 804 -3.57 -5.34 -27.81
C TYR A 804 -3.10 -4.16 -28.66
N LEU A 805 -1.91 -4.27 -29.24
CA LEU A 805 -1.41 -3.35 -30.26
C LEU A 805 -1.80 -3.89 -31.63
N VAL A 806 -2.58 -3.10 -32.38
CA VAL A 806 -3.19 -3.52 -33.64
C VAL A 806 -2.86 -2.50 -34.74
N PRO A 807 -2.54 -2.91 -35.97
CA PRO A 807 -2.47 -1.98 -37.09
C PRO A 807 -3.80 -1.24 -37.31
N ASP A 808 -3.75 0.04 -37.68
CA ASP A 808 -4.95 0.88 -37.81
C ASP A 808 -5.99 0.33 -38.80
N GLU A 809 -5.51 -0.37 -39.84
CA GLU A 809 -6.34 -1.07 -40.84
C GLU A 809 -7.28 -2.12 -40.23
N GLN A 810 -6.88 -2.71 -39.11
CA GLN A 810 -7.55 -3.86 -38.48
C GLN A 810 -8.15 -3.54 -37.11
N LYS A 811 -8.06 -2.28 -36.63
CA LYS A 811 -8.50 -1.91 -35.28
C LYS A 811 -9.96 -2.28 -34.98
N TYR A 812 -10.87 -2.07 -35.94
CA TYR A 812 -12.29 -2.44 -35.79
C TYR A 812 -12.53 -3.95 -35.86
N GLN A 813 -11.73 -4.68 -36.63
CA GLN A 813 -11.79 -6.14 -36.67
C GLN A 813 -11.30 -6.73 -35.35
N ALA A 814 -10.26 -6.15 -34.74
CA ALA A 814 -9.81 -6.54 -33.42
C ALA A 814 -10.84 -6.23 -32.34
N ALA A 815 -11.54 -5.09 -32.44
CA ALA A 815 -12.63 -4.78 -31.52
C ALA A 815 -13.78 -5.80 -31.61
N LEU A 816 -14.18 -6.18 -32.82
CA LEU A 816 -15.16 -7.24 -33.04
C LEU A 816 -14.66 -8.60 -32.52
N ALA A 817 -13.38 -8.93 -32.74
CA ALA A 817 -12.76 -10.18 -32.26
C ALA A 817 -12.77 -10.28 -30.73
N LEU A 818 -12.60 -9.17 -30.01
CA LEU A 818 -12.72 -9.14 -28.55
C LEU A 818 -14.14 -9.50 -28.11
N HIS A 819 -15.16 -8.87 -28.67
CA HIS A 819 -16.55 -9.20 -28.35
C HIS A 819 -16.87 -10.68 -28.61
N VAL A 820 -16.47 -11.20 -29.77
CA VAL A 820 -16.65 -12.62 -30.12
C VAL A 820 -15.88 -13.52 -29.16
N THR A 821 -14.66 -13.14 -28.78
CA THR A 821 -13.87 -13.88 -27.80
C THR A 821 -14.59 -13.96 -26.46
N ASN A 822 -15.10 -12.86 -25.92
CA ASN A 822 -15.84 -12.89 -24.65
C ASN A 822 -17.08 -13.79 -24.73
N LEU A 823 -17.81 -13.76 -25.85
CA LEU A 823 -18.92 -14.68 -26.11
C LEU A 823 -18.47 -16.15 -26.08
N LEU A 824 -17.40 -16.50 -26.81
CA LEU A 824 -16.88 -17.86 -26.87
C LEU A 824 -16.39 -18.36 -25.50
N VAL A 825 -15.64 -17.53 -24.77
CA VAL A 825 -15.12 -17.87 -23.44
C VAL A 825 -16.28 -18.06 -22.46
N ARG A 826 -17.26 -17.15 -22.43
CA ARG A 826 -18.40 -17.29 -21.53
C ARG A 826 -19.28 -18.48 -21.86
N ALA A 827 -19.48 -18.78 -23.15
CA ALA A 827 -20.19 -19.98 -23.59
C ALA A 827 -19.46 -21.26 -23.19
N PHE A 828 -18.12 -21.28 -23.30
CA PHE A 828 -17.30 -22.41 -22.83
C PHE A 828 -17.46 -22.63 -21.31
N PHE A 829 -17.38 -21.55 -20.53
CA PHE A 829 -17.56 -21.59 -19.07
C PHE A 829 -18.95 -22.11 -18.68
N ALA A 830 -20.01 -21.61 -19.32
CA ALA A 830 -21.38 -22.06 -19.11
C ALA A 830 -21.52 -23.56 -19.41
N ARG A 831 -21.04 -23.99 -20.58
CA ARG A 831 -21.10 -25.40 -21.01
C ARG A 831 -20.36 -26.33 -20.07
N GLN A 832 -19.19 -25.92 -19.57
CA GLN A 832 -18.40 -26.74 -18.67
C GLN A 832 -19.10 -26.97 -17.31
N LEU A 833 -19.96 -26.05 -16.90
CA LEU A 833 -20.82 -26.18 -15.72
C LEU A 833 -22.19 -26.84 -16.02
N GLY A 834 -22.41 -27.30 -17.26
CA GLY A 834 -23.65 -27.95 -17.68
C GLY A 834 -24.78 -26.99 -18.04
N LEU A 835 -24.48 -25.71 -18.32
CA LEU A 835 -25.41 -24.71 -18.83
C LEU A 835 -25.25 -24.61 -20.36
N TYR A 836 -26.34 -24.78 -21.10
CA TYR A 836 -26.31 -24.83 -22.57
C TYR A 836 -26.71 -23.51 -23.26
N ASP A 837 -27.21 -22.54 -22.50
CA ASP A 837 -27.59 -21.21 -22.99
C ASP A 837 -26.65 -20.15 -22.40
N LEU A 838 -26.56 -18.98 -23.03
CA LEU A 838 -25.83 -17.82 -22.47
C LEU A 838 -26.69 -16.55 -22.58
N PRO A 839 -26.91 -15.81 -21.48
CA PRO A 839 -27.65 -14.55 -21.52
C PRO A 839 -26.95 -13.49 -22.37
N GLN A 840 -27.72 -12.73 -23.17
CA GLN A 840 -27.18 -11.67 -24.03
C GLN A 840 -26.48 -10.56 -23.22
N SER A 841 -26.94 -10.27 -21.99
CA SER A 841 -26.37 -9.20 -21.15
C SER A 841 -24.91 -9.41 -20.78
N VAL A 842 -24.43 -10.66 -20.79
CA VAL A 842 -23.03 -11.00 -20.48
C VAL A 842 -22.23 -11.41 -21.70
N ALA A 843 -22.90 -11.73 -22.81
CA ALA A 843 -22.27 -12.23 -24.04
C ALA A 843 -21.22 -11.29 -24.61
N PHE A 844 -21.45 -9.98 -24.54
CA PHE A 844 -20.59 -8.96 -25.12
C PHE A 844 -20.09 -7.99 -24.05
N PHE A 845 -18.91 -7.42 -24.28
CA PHE A 845 -18.42 -6.26 -23.51
C PHE A 845 -19.40 -5.10 -23.57
N ALA A 846 -19.46 -4.30 -22.49
CA ALA A 846 -20.19 -3.03 -22.50
C ALA A 846 -19.65 -2.09 -23.58
N SER A 847 -18.32 -1.96 -23.65
CA SER A 847 -17.62 -1.29 -24.73
C SER A 847 -16.23 -1.89 -24.95
N VAL A 848 -15.74 -1.81 -26.18
CA VAL A 848 -14.33 -2.03 -26.53
C VAL A 848 -13.71 -0.70 -26.89
N GLU A 849 -12.63 -0.36 -26.21
CA GLU A 849 -11.92 0.90 -26.41
C GLU A 849 -10.87 0.74 -27.52
N VAL A 850 -10.87 1.70 -28.45
CA VAL A 850 -9.91 1.83 -29.55
C VAL A 850 -9.27 3.21 -29.44
N ASP A 851 -7.97 3.24 -29.15
CA ASP A 851 -7.28 4.49 -28.84
C ASP A 851 -5.81 4.45 -29.29
N THR A 852 -5.18 5.60 -29.48
CA THR A 852 -3.72 5.67 -29.71
C THR A 852 -2.94 5.59 -28.41
N VAL A 853 -3.60 5.82 -27.26
CA VAL A 853 -2.98 5.75 -25.93
C VAL A 853 -3.66 4.76 -25.00
N LEU A 854 -2.91 4.25 -24.03
CA LEU A 854 -3.46 3.35 -23.03
C LEU A 854 -4.16 4.15 -21.91
N ARG A 855 -5.49 4.24 -21.96
CA ARG A 855 -6.32 4.75 -20.86
C ARG A 855 -7.56 3.88 -20.66
N LYS A 856 -8.16 3.95 -19.47
CA LYS A 856 -9.32 3.10 -19.12
C LYS A 856 -10.53 3.45 -19.99
N GLU A 857 -10.83 4.74 -20.10
CA GLU A 857 -11.94 5.27 -20.89
C GLU A 857 -11.38 6.17 -21.99
N ALA A 858 -11.69 5.88 -23.25
CA ALA A 858 -11.09 6.55 -24.40
C ALA A 858 -11.43 8.05 -24.50
N HIS A 859 -12.46 8.52 -23.80
CA HIS A 859 -12.85 9.93 -23.76
C HIS A 859 -12.18 10.73 -22.63
N GLN A 860 -11.47 10.06 -21.71
CA GLN A 860 -10.85 10.73 -20.56
C GLN A 860 -9.56 11.46 -20.97
N ASP A 861 -9.50 12.77 -20.78
CA ASP A 861 -8.34 13.59 -21.18
C ASP A 861 -7.12 13.47 -20.23
N CYS A 862 -7.25 12.70 -19.14
CA CYS A 862 -6.18 12.45 -18.16
C CYS A 862 -5.47 13.70 -17.61
N CYS A 863 -6.24 14.75 -17.28
CA CYS A 863 -5.69 15.93 -16.61
C CYS A 863 -5.24 15.60 -15.18
N THR A 864 -3.97 15.91 -14.88
CA THR A 864 -3.34 15.70 -13.57
C THR A 864 -2.49 16.93 -13.22
N PRO A 865 -1.95 17.04 -11.99
CA PRO A 865 -1.12 18.18 -11.64
C PRO A 865 0.14 18.31 -12.50
N SER A 866 0.74 17.19 -12.91
CA SER A 866 1.89 17.13 -13.83
C SER A 866 1.50 17.34 -15.30
N ASN A 867 0.23 17.15 -15.64
CA ASN A 867 -0.32 17.43 -16.96
C ASN A 867 -1.60 18.29 -16.88
N PRO A 868 -1.48 19.58 -16.56
CA PRO A 868 -2.63 20.45 -16.30
C PRO A 868 -3.47 20.72 -17.55
N HIS A 869 -2.86 20.61 -18.74
CA HIS A 869 -3.52 20.84 -20.02
C HIS A 869 -4.16 19.57 -20.62
N GLY A 870 -4.00 18.42 -19.98
CA GLY A 870 -4.53 17.14 -20.45
C GLY A 870 -3.84 16.63 -21.73
N LEU A 871 -4.27 15.46 -22.20
CA LEU A 871 -3.69 14.78 -23.37
C LEU A 871 -3.97 15.55 -24.67
N SER A 872 -5.16 16.11 -24.81
CA SER A 872 -5.59 16.79 -26.03
C SER A 872 -4.79 18.06 -26.31
N ARG A 873 -4.65 18.95 -25.31
CA ARG A 873 -3.91 20.21 -25.48
C ARG A 873 -2.42 20.09 -25.14
N GLY A 874 -2.05 19.28 -24.15
CA GLY A 874 -0.66 19.16 -23.69
C GLY A 874 0.22 18.29 -24.57
N TYR A 875 -0.34 17.18 -25.08
CA TYR A 875 0.38 16.19 -25.90
C TYR A 875 -0.12 16.11 -27.35
N GLY A 876 -1.22 16.79 -27.70
CA GLY A 876 -1.80 16.75 -29.04
C GLY A 876 -2.52 15.44 -29.37
N ILE A 877 -2.91 14.67 -28.34
CA ILE A 877 -3.49 13.34 -28.50
C ILE A 877 -5.01 13.43 -28.47
N PRO A 878 -5.72 13.05 -29.55
CA PRO A 878 -7.17 13.13 -29.59
C PRO A 878 -7.86 12.13 -28.66
N GLN A 879 -9.16 12.30 -28.48
CA GLN A 879 -10.00 11.31 -27.82
C GLN A 879 -10.13 10.05 -28.69
N GLY A 880 -10.09 8.88 -28.06
CA GLY A 880 -10.32 7.62 -28.74
C GLY A 880 -11.80 7.30 -28.89
N GLU A 881 -12.09 6.07 -29.31
CA GLU A 881 -13.44 5.58 -29.55
C GLU A 881 -13.81 4.43 -28.59
N SER A 882 -15.00 4.49 -28.03
CA SER A 882 -15.61 3.37 -27.28
C SER A 882 -16.69 2.74 -28.17
N LEU A 883 -16.51 1.48 -28.54
CA LEU A 883 -17.40 0.79 -29.49
C LEU A 883 -18.24 -0.26 -28.77
N ASP A 884 -19.56 -0.20 -28.94
CA ASP A 884 -20.43 -1.32 -28.62
C ASP A 884 -20.37 -2.42 -29.71
N ILE A 885 -21.03 -3.55 -29.47
CA ILE A 885 -21.05 -4.66 -30.44
C ILE A 885 -21.63 -4.28 -31.80
N TYR A 886 -22.68 -3.45 -31.84
CA TYR A 886 -23.36 -3.08 -33.08
C TYR A 886 -22.51 -2.11 -33.91
N GLN A 887 -21.89 -1.14 -33.25
CA GLN A 887 -20.94 -0.20 -33.83
C GLN A 887 -19.68 -0.92 -34.32
N ALA A 888 -19.13 -1.84 -33.53
CA ALA A 888 -17.99 -2.65 -33.93
C ALA A 888 -18.31 -3.50 -35.16
N LEU A 889 -19.48 -4.14 -35.20
CA LEU A 889 -19.93 -4.94 -36.35
C LEU A 889 -20.08 -4.10 -37.62
N HIS A 890 -20.71 -2.93 -37.51
CA HIS A 890 -20.89 -2.00 -38.63
C HIS A 890 -19.55 -1.48 -39.16
N LYS A 891 -18.66 -1.01 -38.28
CA LYS A 891 -17.33 -0.49 -38.67
C LYS A 891 -16.39 -1.57 -39.20
N ALA A 892 -16.52 -2.82 -38.73
CA ALA A 892 -15.72 -3.95 -39.21
C ALA A 892 -16.20 -4.52 -40.56
N GLY A 893 -17.38 -4.12 -41.05
CA GLY A 893 -17.96 -4.66 -42.29
C GLY A 893 -18.46 -6.09 -42.15
N GLY A 894 -18.88 -6.50 -40.95
CA GLY A 894 -19.59 -7.76 -40.71
C GLY A 894 -18.75 -9.04 -40.68
N GLY A 895 -17.41 -8.98 -40.74
CA GLY A 895 -16.59 -10.19 -40.71
C GLY A 895 -15.14 -10.02 -40.27
N LEU A 896 -14.58 -11.09 -39.70
CA LEU A 896 -13.17 -11.21 -39.33
C LEU A 896 -12.39 -11.75 -40.54
N LYS A 897 -11.78 -10.85 -41.34
CA LYS A 897 -11.07 -11.20 -42.58
C LYS A 897 -10.05 -12.33 -42.40
N VAL A 898 -9.25 -12.26 -41.34
CA VAL A 898 -8.17 -13.23 -41.04
C VAL A 898 -8.71 -14.61 -40.68
N ALA A 899 -9.76 -14.68 -39.84
CA ALA A 899 -10.39 -15.94 -39.49
C ALA A 899 -11.02 -16.61 -40.73
N ASN A 900 -11.65 -15.81 -41.59
CA ASN A 900 -12.23 -16.28 -42.84
C ASN A 900 -11.16 -16.80 -43.83
N GLU A 901 -9.97 -16.19 -43.88
CA GLU A 901 -8.86 -16.68 -44.69
C GLU A 901 -8.25 -17.99 -44.15
N ARG A 902 -8.15 -18.15 -42.82
CA ARG A 902 -7.67 -19.40 -42.20
C ARG A 902 -8.64 -20.56 -42.43
N LEU A 903 -9.95 -20.30 -42.37
CA LEU A 903 -10.98 -21.31 -42.68
C LEU A 903 -10.92 -21.74 -44.16
N LYS A 904 -10.68 -20.81 -45.09
CA LYS A 904 -10.50 -21.13 -46.51
C LYS A 904 -9.24 -21.95 -46.82
N LYS A 905 -8.23 -21.92 -45.94
CA LYS A 905 -6.97 -22.67 -46.08
C LYS A 905 -6.99 -24.04 -45.37
N ARG A 906 -8.03 -24.38 -44.60
CA ARG A 906 -8.17 -25.73 -44.04
C ARG A 906 -8.73 -26.65 -45.13
N PRO A 907 -8.01 -27.71 -45.56
CA PRO A 907 -8.64 -28.77 -46.34
C PRO A 907 -9.78 -29.39 -45.52
N ALA A 908 -10.85 -29.78 -46.20
CA ALA A 908 -12.12 -30.20 -45.59
C ALA A 908 -12.07 -31.50 -44.77
N ASP A 909 -10.91 -32.16 -44.66
CA ASP A 909 -10.75 -33.47 -44.02
C ASP A 909 -10.25 -33.35 -42.58
N ILE A 910 -11.04 -32.77 -41.66
CA ILE A 910 -10.98 -33.12 -40.23
C ILE A 910 -12.40 -33.00 -39.64
N THR A 911 -13.28 -33.90 -40.06
CA THR A 911 -14.36 -34.41 -39.20
C THR A 911 -13.81 -35.63 -38.48
N GLU A 912 -14.06 -35.73 -37.16
CA GLU A 912 -13.54 -36.72 -36.20
C GLU A 912 -12.25 -36.31 -35.46
N VAL A 913 -12.41 -35.65 -34.30
CA VAL A 913 -12.00 -36.15 -32.96
C VAL A 913 -12.95 -35.57 -31.92
#